data_AF-A0A2D3LLE0-F1
#
_entry.id   AF-A0A2D3LLE0-F1
#
_cell.length_a   1.000
_cell.length_b   1.000
_cell.length_c   1.000
_cell.angle_alpha   90.00
_cell.angle_beta   90.00
_cell.angle_gamma   90.00
#
_symmetry.space_group_name_H-M   'P 1'
#
loop_
_entity.id
_entity.type
_entity.pdbx_description
1 polymer ?
#
loop_
_entity_poly.entity_id
_entity_poly.type
_entity_poly.pdbx_seq_one_letter_code
_entity_poly.pdbx_strand_id
1 'polypeptide(L)'
;MKQTKHLLLLLLAFILSVTNAFAQGEGTTFEVGNVTYYITKNDLTPGHLNNEVEIWKVGGSGVVTIPSKVTHPQNSEIYNVVGTRGWMEGSPKAVTKIILPEGLKKISVGGFSSSEGLTEIVIPSTCTVIESSCFTFSDKLTKFEVAAANPNFKHDANGWLLNKAGDKLVYLPKGWVGDVNIPSTITSIAPSGMFRCPKVTNVNLPSTFVNNEGTVEYPSFAGTATKFVVASENPVFKDIDGVLFNKNGTDLIAFPVKHYNSPAPSENWKDPRFKYTLPASAKTICSNAFFGTFNYPKTLDLNNVEKLEDKALQQMWGLKEITIGAFVNKIGEGAFTGCTSLIAIKVNPANNKYKDDDGVLYTKDGEHLMQFPTKKTGDYTVLTGTKFIDKEAFREVADAGVVTLPTSVEEIGESGFRSANIAKLIIPDNANLKKIGDFAFDHFGMTGTLKLPATLESLGAQAFGSAQLKEIRFANGVKLDAISYDCFVDMSKLERVVFEGGAPNLTMFHSRAFQNCTQLRTVDIPQNVTQIETSVFVNTPMLETVVFKTPSSLKTIGKSTFSKSGIRHIELPNSVTKIEEQAFDNCANLTTVKVPASVTEIKTGAFNFCENLTAINVEAGNTKYASLDGMLCSKDKKTLVTFPAGKADSKYTLIPYFDTVGEYAFYSSNKVSNITFPKSVVNIEDRSLALCKNIKSLSFMGEENVPELKTDILFNSSNPQDINIYVRKDWYDKTENAATIQKYDNIFKNVIPSFYAKEVVGGKNYDRGIEFFQTSDNNVGVISFEDEHERTSVIIDKEAVQPAFTSKSGVAIPEATYSVSSVLDFAFEEKSTPNPSGKNVKAIVFLSEIGSIGLKAFKRSSIEQLFFVGNAPGDLTYDNYELPNDYPFKENQKIYVKRTKVNSYQTAWQTTEHTLGITHEIPQTTHSYGAARCYPFDVQYDNNGDVRPYLPVDFSRMTPAYPYARARRIDNGYVPAFLGVLLHSRNAASATSYCEMTDTQDHHAVNDPSGKYSAATYKMVGVVEDTQVMSDANNNLYAFSKSKGQFLKIKQAPGNKMPYFSAYLKLDSNNQAKGFSFRFDDDDPSTTGIENIGIAEETNDSAPYYNLNGMRVNNPAKGVYIHNGKKVIIK
;
A
#
# COMPACT_ATOMS: atom_id res chain seq x y z
N MET A 1 6.63 -33.96 9.09
CA MET A 1 6.02 -32.93 9.98
C MET A 1 6.94 -31.75 10.33
N LYS A 2 8.27 -31.92 10.48
CA LYS A 2 9.20 -30.79 10.75
C LYS A 2 9.50 -29.90 9.53
N GLN A 3 9.60 -30.45 8.32
CA GLN A 3 9.86 -29.66 7.10
C GLN A 3 8.68 -28.79 6.67
N THR A 4 7.43 -29.23 6.89
CA THR A 4 6.24 -28.43 6.60
C THR A 4 6.11 -27.21 7.51
N LYS A 5 6.57 -27.30 8.77
CA LYS A 5 6.64 -26.16 9.69
C LYS A 5 7.68 -25.12 9.28
N HIS A 6 8.84 -25.54 8.76
CA HIS A 6 9.85 -24.60 8.24
C HIS A 6 9.43 -23.94 6.93
N LEU A 7 8.74 -24.67 6.04
CA LEU A 7 8.18 -24.08 4.82
C LEU A 7 7.04 -23.10 5.12
N LEU A 8 6.19 -23.38 6.11
CA LEU A 8 5.16 -22.46 6.61
C LEU A 8 5.75 -21.25 7.34
N LEU A 9 6.83 -21.41 8.11
CA LEU A 9 7.56 -20.30 8.74
C LEU A 9 8.29 -19.42 7.72
N LEU A 10 8.84 -20.00 6.66
CA LEU A 10 9.43 -19.25 5.55
C LEU A 10 8.36 -18.58 4.68
N LEU A 11 7.20 -19.21 4.46
CA LEU A 11 6.05 -18.57 3.82
C LEU A 11 5.50 -17.43 4.70
N LEU A 12 5.44 -17.60 6.02
CA LEU A 12 5.00 -16.57 6.96
C LEU A 12 6.01 -15.41 7.02
N ALA A 13 7.31 -15.71 6.99
CA ALA A 13 8.37 -14.69 6.89
C ALA A 13 8.33 -13.96 5.53
N PHE A 14 7.99 -14.65 4.44
CA PHE A 14 7.77 -14.03 3.13
C PHE A 14 6.51 -13.16 3.13
N ILE A 15 5.40 -13.61 3.72
CA ILE A 15 4.15 -12.84 3.83
C ILE A 15 4.34 -11.62 4.75
N LEU A 16 5.24 -11.69 5.74
CA LEU A 16 5.60 -10.55 6.60
C LEU A 16 6.62 -9.59 5.95
N SER A 17 7.35 -10.01 4.91
CA SER A 17 8.31 -9.15 4.20
C SER A 17 7.76 -8.41 2.98
N VAL A 18 6.49 -8.64 2.61
CA VAL A 18 5.84 -7.95 1.46
C VAL A 18 4.65 -7.09 1.90
N THR A 19 4.81 -6.27 2.93
CA THR A 19 3.91 -5.12 3.16
C THR A 19 4.74 -3.93 3.63
N ASN A 20 5.41 -3.27 2.70
CA ASN A 20 6.25 -2.09 2.96
C ASN A 20 5.44 -0.80 3.11
N ALA A 21 4.22 -0.90 3.61
CA ALA A 21 3.39 0.24 3.86
C ALA A 21 3.09 0.25 5.36
N PHE A 22 3.66 1.25 6.04
CA PHE A 22 3.59 1.37 7.49
C PHE A 22 2.81 2.62 7.86
N ALA A 23 1.67 2.44 8.53
CA ALA A 23 1.11 3.35 9.52
C ALA A 23 2.24 4.09 10.24
N GLN A 24 2.49 5.37 9.97
CA GLN A 24 3.63 6.09 10.56
C GLN A 24 3.18 7.35 11.29
N GLY A 25 2.64 7.13 12.50
CA GLY A 25 2.22 8.18 13.43
C GLY A 25 2.83 7.99 14.81
N GLU A 26 2.62 8.97 15.70
CA GLU A 26 2.96 8.85 17.12
C GLU A 26 2.44 7.53 17.70
N GLY A 27 3.27 6.82 18.45
CA GLY A 27 2.94 5.50 18.97
C GLY A 27 3.38 4.31 18.13
N THR A 28 4.02 4.55 16.98
CA THR A 28 4.60 3.50 16.13
C THR A 28 6.12 3.40 16.33
N THR A 29 6.73 2.30 15.85
CA THR A 29 8.17 2.06 15.96
C THR A 29 8.84 1.88 14.60
N PHE A 30 10.11 2.25 14.48
CA PHE A 30 10.95 1.97 13.32
C PHE A 30 12.37 1.57 13.73
N GLU A 31 13.10 0.88 12.85
CA GLU A 31 14.45 0.38 13.14
C GLU A 31 15.49 1.10 12.29
N VAL A 32 16.56 1.60 12.91
CA VAL A 32 17.72 2.18 12.21
C VAL A 32 18.98 1.49 12.73
N GLY A 33 19.72 0.85 11.82
CA GLY A 33 20.86 0.03 12.18
C GLY A 33 20.39 -1.17 13.02
N ASN A 34 20.87 -1.25 14.26
CA ASN A 34 20.51 -2.30 15.21
C ASN A 34 19.58 -1.80 16.32
N VAL A 35 18.97 -0.62 16.19
CA VAL A 35 18.17 -0.01 17.27
C VAL A 35 16.76 0.25 16.77
N THR A 36 15.78 -0.19 17.54
CA THR A 36 14.37 0.13 17.32
C THR A 36 14.00 1.36 18.16
N TYR A 37 13.35 2.31 17.52
CA TYR A 37 12.90 3.58 18.07
C TYR A 37 11.38 3.62 18.11
N TYR A 38 10.81 4.25 19.13
CA TYR A 38 9.39 4.51 19.30
C TYR A 38 9.12 6.00 19.09
N ILE A 39 8.24 6.35 18.16
CA ILE A 39 7.89 7.73 17.83
C ILE A 39 7.04 8.30 18.96
N THR A 40 7.60 9.25 19.70
CA THR A 40 6.88 9.98 20.77
C THR A 40 6.27 11.28 20.29
N LYS A 41 6.80 11.87 19.22
CA LYS A 41 6.29 13.10 18.63
C LYS A 41 6.54 13.15 17.12
N ASN A 42 5.50 13.46 16.35
CA ASN A 42 5.59 13.65 14.90
C ASN A 42 5.08 15.05 14.50
N ASP A 43 6.00 15.97 14.24
CA ASP A 43 5.73 17.37 13.87
C ASP A 43 5.59 17.49 12.35
N LEU A 44 4.34 17.52 11.89
CA LEU A 44 3.97 17.71 10.48
C LEU A 44 3.84 19.18 10.08
N THR A 45 4.14 20.13 10.98
CA THR A 45 4.12 21.56 10.64
C THR A 45 5.29 21.93 9.72
N PRO A 46 5.15 22.97 8.86
CA PRO A 46 6.19 23.37 7.92
C PRO A 46 7.55 23.57 8.61
N GLY A 47 8.54 22.76 8.23
CA GLY A 47 9.93 22.81 8.73
C GLY A 47 10.41 21.57 9.49
N HIS A 48 9.51 20.71 10.02
CA HIS A 48 9.83 19.35 10.53
C HIS A 48 11.01 19.22 11.52
N LEU A 49 11.23 20.21 12.41
CA LEU A 49 12.44 20.25 13.26
C LEU A 49 12.31 19.57 14.64
N ASN A 50 11.10 19.24 15.09
CA ASN A 50 10.84 18.84 16.49
C ASN A 50 10.32 17.40 16.67
N ASN A 51 10.59 16.54 15.70
CA ASN A 51 10.33 15.10 15.78
C ASN A 51 11.15 14.46 16.91
N GLU A 52 10.52 13.62 17.72
CA GLU A 52 11.14 12.97 18.89
C GLU A 52 10.88 11.46 18.91
N VAL A 53 11.90 10.72 19.34
CA VAL A 53 11.82 9.28 19.57
C VAL A 53 12.43 8.89 20.92
N GLU A 54 11.88 7.82 21.48
CA GLU A 54 12.48 7.05 22.57
C GLU A 54 13.11 5.76 22.02
N ILE A 55 14.18 5.29 22.66
CA ILE A 55 14.75 3.98 22.35
C ILE A 55 13.75 2.91 22.84
N TRP A 56 13.36 1.97 21.97
CA TRP A 56 12.46 0.86 22.29
C TRP A 56 13.20 -0.46 22.47
N LYS A 57 14.19 -0.73 21.61
CA LYS A 57 15.00 -1.95 21.66
C LYS A 57 16.41 -1.67 21.15
N VAL A 58 17.41 -2.26 21.79
CA VAL A 58 18.80 -2.21 21.33
C VAL A 58 19.23 -3.62 20.92
N GLY A 59 19.40 -3.84 19.63
CA GLY A 59 19.92 -5.06 19.01
C GLY A 59 21.43 -5.03 18.72
N GLY A 60 21.90 -5.96 17.89
CA GLY A 60 23.29 -6.01 17.41
C GLY A 60 24.25 -6.83 18.29
N SER A 61 25.54 -6.50 18.21
CA SER A 61 26.62 -7.20 18.94
C SER A 61 27.78 -6.25 19.28
N GLY A 62 28.51 -6.52 20.35
CA GLY A 62 29.66 -5.76 20.80
C GLY A 62 29.27 -4.38 21.35
N VAL A 63 29.96 -3.34 20.89
CA VAL A 63 29.70 -1.95 21.28
C VAL A 63 28.63 -1.36 20.37
N VAL A 64 27.57 -0.82 20.96
CA VAL A 64 26.49 -0.12 20.24
C VAL A 64 26.48 1.35 20.65
N THR A 65 26.79 2.23 19.71
CA THR A 65 26.69 3.68 19.87
C THR A 65 25.39 4.17 19.26
N ILE A 66 24.53 4.77 20.09
CA ILE A 66 23.25 5.29 19.65
C ILE A 66 23.45 6.76 19.24
N PRO A 67 23.01 7.21 18.06
CA PRO A 67 23.14 8.61 17.63
C PRO A 67 22.11 9.52 18.29
N SER A 68 22.39 10.83 18.36
CA SER A 68 21.49 11.84 18.92
C SER A 68 20.30 12.19 18.02
N LYS A 69 20.45 11.95 16.72
CA LYS A 69 19.41 12.06 15.71
C LYS A 69 19.39 10.82 14.83
N VAL A 70 18.20 10.39 14.43
CA VAL A 70 18.01 9.26 13.51
C VAL A 70 17.10 9.64 12.35
N THR A 71 17.46 9.20 11.15
CA THR A 71 16.61 9.33 9.97
C THR A 71 15.76 8.08 9.83
N HIS A 72 14.44 8.25 9.82
CA HIS A 72 13.50 7.16 9.68
C HIS A 72 13.62 6.55 8.27
N PRO A 73 13.79 5.22 8.11
CA PRO A 73 14.22 4.67 6.83
C PRO A 73 13.16 4.71 5.72
N GLN A 74 11.87 4.80 6.07
CA GLN A 74 10.78 4.81 5.11
C GLN A 74 10.35 6.22 4.65
N ASN A 75 10.18 7.17 5.57
CA ASN A 75 9.74 8.54 5.26
C ASN A 75 10.90 9.56 5.23
N SER A 76 12.12 9.15 5.60
CA SER A 76 13.35 9.93 5.80
C SER A 76 13.23 11.22 6.62
N GLU A 77 12.25 11.26 7.53
CA GLU A 77 12.16 12.28 8.57
C GLU A 77 13.26 12.09 9.63
N ILE A 78 13.76 13.19 10.20
CA ILE A 78 14.81 13.17 11.23
C ILE A 78 14.15 13.30 12.61
N TYR A 79 14.43 12.36 13.51
CA TYR A 79 13.94 12.35 14.90
C TYR A 79 15.09 12.57 15.89
N ASN A 80 14.84 13.36 16.95
CA ASN A 80 15.75 13.53 18.08
C ASN A 80 15.56 12.37 19.07
N VAL A 81 16.66 11.74 19.52
CA VAL A 81 16.62 10.66 20.51
C VAL A 81 16.62 11.27 21.92
N VAL A 82 15.45 11.30 22.57
CA VAL A 82 15.23 12.08 23.82
C VAL A 82 15.20 11.22 25.08
N GLY A 83 15.01 9.91 24.96
CA GLY A 83 14.85 9.04 26.13
C GLY A 83 14.90 7.55 25.79
N THR A 84 14.73 6.73 26.80
CA THR A 84 14.40 5.31 26.66
C THR A 84 12.93 5.09 26.99
N ARG A 85 12.29 4.13 26.35
CA ARG A 85 10.94 3.74 26.73
C ARG A 85 10.95 3.01 28.08
N GLY A 86 9.84 3.07 28.80
CA GLY A 86 9.64 2.20 29.96
C GLY A 86 9.52 0.73 29.53
N TRP A 87 10.14 -0.17 30.29
CA TRP A 87 10.09 -1.63 30.09
C TRP A 87 10.49 -2.08 28.68
N MET A 88 11.56 -1.49 28.15
CA MET A 88 12.16 -1.92 26.89
C MET A 88 12.49 -3.42 26.90
N GLU A 89 12.46 -4.02 25.71
CA GLU A 89 13.03 -5.35 25.53
C GLU A 89 14.55 -5.30 25.80
N GLY A 90 15.05 -6.24 26.60
CA GLY A 90 16.46 -6.33 26.93
C GLY A 90 17.34 -6.50 25.69
N SER A 91 18.57 -5.97 25.75
CA SER A 91 19.47 -6.10 24.61
C SER A 91 19.98 -7.54 24.43
N PRO A 92 20.25 -7.99 23.18
CA PRO A 92 20.75 -9.32 22.92
C PRO A 92 22.02 -9.63 23.69
N LYS A 93 22.22 -10.92 23.99
CA LYS A 93 23.44 -11.46 24.64
C LYS A 93 24.75 -11.03 24.01
N ALA A 94 24.73 -10.70 22.71
CA ALA A 94 25.91 -10.29 21.97
C ALA A 94 26.27 -8.81 22.21
N VAL A 95 25.35 -7.95 22.66
CA VAL A 95 25.62 -6.53 22.99
C VAL A 95 26.34 -6.47 24.34
N THR A 96 27.55 -5.90 24.36
CA THR A 96 28.41 -5.84 25.56
C THR A 96 28.59 -4.42 26.10
N LYS A 97 28.51 -3.38 25.28
CA LYS A 97 28.59 -1.98 25.70
C LYS A 97 27.55 -1.13 24.97
N ILE A 98 26.85 -0.26 25.69
CA ILE A 98 25.93 0.73 25.10
C ILE A 98 26.44 2.14 25.41
N ILE A 99 26.55 2.98 24.39
CA ILE A 99 26.87 4.40 24.53
C ILE A 99 25.62 5.20 24.18
N LEU A 100 25.04 5.86 25.19
CA LEU A 100 23.83 6.67 25.04
C LEU A 100 24.17 8.07 24.48
N PRO A 101 23.28 8.65 23.64
CA PRO A 101 23.58 9.88 22.92
C PRO A 101 23.44 11.13 23.79
N GLU A 102 24.21 12.17 23.46
CA GLU A 102 23.89 13.52 23.93
C GLU A 102 22.54 13.98 23.34
N GLY A 103 21.70 14.59 24.17
CA GLY A 103 20.29 14.89 23.88
C GLY A 103 19.33 14.05 24.72
N LEU A 104 19.71 12.81 25.07
CA LEU A 104 18.92 11.91 25.90
C LEU A 104 18.78 12.46 27.32
N LYS A 105 17.53 12.67 27.76
CA LYS A 105 17.21 13.30 29.05
C LYS A 105 16.94 12.30 30.16
N LYS A 106 16.39 11.13 29.82
CA LYS A 106 15.83 10.17 30.77
C LYS A 106 16.11 8.72 30.38
N ILE A 107 16.54 7.92 31.34
CA ILE A 107 16.44 6.44 31.29
C ILE A 107 15.22 6.05 32.11
N SER A 108 14.18 5.62 31.42
CA SER A 108 12.89 5.24 32.00
C SER A 108 12.94 3.87 32.68
N VAL A 109 12.01 3.64 33.60
CA VAL A 109 11.84 2.39 34.36
C VAL A 109 11.98 1.18 33.46
N GLY A 110 12.87 0.24 33.79
CA GLY A 110 13.09 -0.96 32.98
C GLY A 110 13.79 -0.79 31.62
N GLY A 111 14.28 0.41 31.27
CA GLY A 111 14.83 0.71 29.94
C GLY A 111 16.03 -0.13 29.46
N PHE A 112 16.78 -0.77 30.35
CA PHE A 112 17.83 -1.74 30.00
C PHE A 112 17.69 -3.03 30.82
N SER A 113 16.47 -3.35 31.25
CA SER A 113 16.22 -4.58 31.98
C SER A 113 16.45 -5.79 31.08
N SER A 114 16.87 -6.93 31.65
CA SER A 114 17.09 -8.19 30.93
C SER A 114 18.13 -8.12 29.81
N SER A 115 19.11 -7.21 29.93
CA SER A 115 20.22 -7.09 28.97
C SER A 115 21.34 -8.10 29.31
N GLU A 116 21.12 -9.36 28.98
CA GLU A 116 21.96 -10.50 29.43
C GLU A 116 23.43 -10.46 28.98
N GLY A 117 23.75 -9.69 27.94
CA GLY A 117 25.11 -9.52 27.41
C GLY A 117 25.85 -8.30 27.96
N LEU A 118 25.11 -7.30 28.45
CA LEU A 118 25.61 -5.96 28.70
C LEU A 118 26.61 -5.95 29.86
N THR A 119 27.82 -5.50 29.61
CA THR A 119 28.90 -5.34 30.62
C THR A 119 29.13 -3.90 31.04
N GLU A 120 28.77 -2.94 30.17
CA GLU A 120 29.07 -1.53 30.39
C GLU A 120 28.01 -0.64 29.75
N ILE A 121 27.67 0.47 30.41
CA ILE A 121 26.85 1.53 29.83
C ILE A 121 27.46 2.91 30.10
N VAL A 122 27.47 3.76 29.07
CA VAL A 122 27.96 5.14 29.14
C VAL A 122 26.77 6.10 29.17
N ILE A 123 26.68 6.90 30.24
CA ILE A 123 25.60 7.86 30.50
C ILE A 123 26.07 9.28 30.07
N PRO A 124 25.31 9.99 29.21
CA PRO A 124 25.70 11.28 28.64
C PRO A 124 25.52 12.41 29.66
N SER A 125 26.05 13.60 29.35
CA SER A 125 25.92 14.78 30.22
C SER A 125 24.48 15.30 30.31
N THR A 126 23.69 15.07 29.25
CA THR A 126 22.28 15.49 29.15
C THR A 126 21.28 14.62 29.91
N CYS A 127 21.66 13.43 30.37
CA CYS A 127 20.78 12.53 31.11
C CYS A 127 20.68 12.98 32.58
N THR A 128 19.50 13.44 32.98
CA THR A 128 19.25 14.00 34.32
C THR A 128 18.37 13.09 35.18
N VAL A 129 17.71 12.10 34.58
CA VAL A 129 16.81 11.17 35.28
C VAL A 129 17.17 9.73 34.93
N ILE A 130 17.39 8.92 35.97
CA ILE A 130 17.52 7.45 35.88
C ILE A 130 16.51 6.88 36.87
N GLU A 131 15.47 6.22 36.34
CA GLU A 131 14.40 5.66 37.17
C GLU A 131 14.79 4.32 37.80
N SER A 132 13.92 3.79 38.64
CA SER A 132 14.10 2.46 39.25
C SER A 132 14.02 1.34 38.21
N SER A 133 14.50 0.15 38.56
CA SER A 133 14.57 -1.05 37.72
C SER A 133 15.20 -0.94 36.32
N CYS A 134 15.90 0.16 35.98
CA CYS A 134 16.51 0.35 34.66
C CYS A 134 17.45 -0.79 34.25
N PHE A 135 18.16 -1.42 35.19
CA PHE A 135 19.19 -2.43 34.91
C PHE A 135 18.90 -3.80 35.56
N THR A 136 17.65 -4.05 35.95
CA THR A 136 17.25 -5.33 36.56
C THR A 136 17.43 -6.46 35.54
N PHE A 137 17.86 -7.65 35.96
CA PHE A 137 18.12 -8.81 35.07
C PHE A 137 19.32 -8.67 34.10
N SER A 138 20.15 -7.64 34.26
CA SER A 138 21.36 -7.42 33.45
C SER A 138 22.62 -7.95 34.15
N ASP A 139 22.64 -9.26 34.44
CA ASP A 139 23.58 -9.93 35.38
C ASP A 139 25.06 -9.93 34.95
N LYS A 140 25.40 -9.36 33.79
CA LYS A 140 26.77 -9.16 33.32
C LYS A 140 27.28 -7.73 33.43
N LEU A 141 26.42 -6.77 33.80
CA LEU A 141 26.79 -5.35 33.88
C LEU A 141 27.79 -5.15 35.02
N THR A 142 29.04 -4.82 34.70
CA THR A 142 30.13 -4.70 35.68
C THR A 142 30.51 -3.26 35.99
N LYS A 143 30.22 -2.28 35.12
CA LYS A 143 30.49 -0.87 35.38
C LYS A 143 29.56 0.09 34.66
N PHE A 144 29.41 1.28 35.23
CA PHE A 144 28.85 2.47 34.62
C PHE A 144 29.97 3.48 34.32
N GLU A 145 29.88 4.15 33.17
CA GLU A 145 30.66 5.36 32.89
C GLU A 145 29.67 6.53 32.79
N VAL A 146 30.04 7.67 33.37
CA VAL A 146 29.19 8.88 33.37
C VAL A 146 30.01 10.05 32.87
N ALA A 147 29.47 10.79 31.91
CA ALA A 147 30.12 11.99 31.38
C ALA A 147 30.47 12.98 32.51
N ALA A 148 31.67 13.55 32.49
CA ALA A 148 32.16 14.41 33.56
C ALA A 148 31.25 15.64 33.83
N ALA A 149 30.67 16.18 32.75
CA ALA A 149 29.72 17.30 32.77
C ALA A 149 28.30 16.92 33.22
N ASN A 150 27.99 15.64 33.51
CA ASN A 150 26.67 15.25 33.99
C ASN A 150 26.37 15.95 35.34
N PRO A 151 25.20 16.62 35.49
CA PRO A 151 24.88 17.39 36.69
C PRO A 151 24.44 16.53 37.88
N ASN A 152 23.86 15.35 37.64
CA ASN A 152 23.13 14.59 38.66
C ASN A 152 23.82 13.30 39.10
N PHE A 153 24.68 12.73 38.24
CA PHE A 153 25.31 11.44 38.45
C PHE A 153 26.82 11.49 38.31
N LYS A 154 27.50 10.51 38.92
CA LYS A 154 28.91 10.18 38.70
C LYS A 154 29.13 8.68 38.84
N HIS A 155 30.28 8.19 38.41
CA HIS A 155 30.73 6.85 38.75
C HIS A 155 31.93 6.91 39.69
N ASP A 156 32.11 5.90 40.53
CA ASP A 156 33.33 5.73 41.34
C ASP A 156 34.40 4.92 40.60
N ALA A 157 35.55 4.67 41.25
CA ALA A 157 36.65 3.91 40.67
C ALA A 157 36.31 2.43 40.38
N ASN A 158 35.26 1.90 41.01
CA ASN A 158 34.76 0.55 40.81
C ASN A 158 33.65 0.49 39.75
N GLY A 159 33.29 1.63 39.15
CA GLY A 159 32.21 1.73 38.19
C GLY A 159 30.82 1.68 38.80
N TRP A 160 30.66 1.96 40.11
CA TRP A 160 29.36 2.07 40.75
C TRP A 160 28.71 3.41 40.38
N LEU A 161 27.41 3.40 40.10
CA LEU A 161 26.67 4.62 39.78
C LEU A 161 26.21 5.31 41.06
N LEU A 162 26.66 6.54 41.27
CA LEU A 162 26.35 7.37 42.41
C LEU A 162 25.63 8.64 41.97
N ASN A 163 24.92 9.29 42.90
CA ASN A 163 24.52 10.68 42.69
C ASN A 163 25.77 11.59 42.66
N LYS A 164 25.62 12.84 42.20
CA LYS A 164 26.75 13.76 42.05
C LYS A 164 27.50 14.01 43.37
N ALA A 165 26.78 14.10 44.50
CA ALA A 165 27.38 14.25 45.82
C ALA A 165 28.22 13.03 46.24
N GLY A 166 27.80 11.81 45.87
CA GLY A 166 28.48 10.55 46.22
C GLY A 166 28.08 9.97 47.58
N ASP A 167 27.00 10.49 48.17
CA ASP A 167 26.41 10.02 49.42
C ASP A 167 25.25 9.03 49.23
N LYS A 168 24.85 8.81 47.98
CA LYS A 168 23.78 7.88 47.59
C LYS A 168 24.22 6.95 46.47
N LEU A 169 24.08 5.65 46.70
CA LEU A 169 24.27 4.62 45.68
C LEU A 169 23.02 4.58 44.79
N VAL A 170 23.17 4.92 43.51
CA VAL A 170 22.08 4.89 42.54
C VAL A 170 21.95 3.49 41.95
N TYR A 171 23.05 2.88 41.50
CA TYR A 171 23.09 1.48 41.08
C TYR A 171 24.45 0.82 41.36
N LEU A 172 24.41 -0.36 41.98
CA LEU A 172 25.49 -1.33 41.94
C LEU A 172 25.40 -2.12 40.62
N PRO A 173 26.49 -2.27 39.85
CA PRO A 173 26.50 -3.11 38.66
C PRO A 173 26.11 -4.56 39.02
N LYS A 174 25.08 -5.11 38.37
CA LYS A 174 24.51 -6.43 38.75
C LYS A 174 25.45 -7.61 38.53
N GLY A 175 26.44 -7.43 37.65
CA GLY A 175 27.53 -8.36 37.40
C GLY A 175 28.67 -8.30 38.42
N TRP A 176 28.60 -7.45 39.45
CA TRP A 176 29.60 -7.39 40.51
C TRP A 176 29.78 -8.75 41.20
N VAL A 177 31.04 -9.17 41.37
CA VAL A 177 31.42 -10.45 41.99
C VAL A 177 32.25 -10.17 43.23
N GLY A 178 31.90 -10.83 44.35
CA GLY A 178 32.63 -10.73 45.60
C GLY A 178 31.94 -9.83 46.63
N ASP A 179 32.71 -9.34 47.58
CA ASP A 179 32.20 -8.57 48.71
C ASP A 179 31.86 -7.13 48.32
N VAL A 180 30.81 -6.60 48.92
CA VAL A 180 30.37 -5.21 48.81
C VAL A 180 30.51 -4.59 50.19
N ASN A 181 31.54 -3.76 50.34
CA ASN A 181 31.75 -2.93 51.53
C ASN A 181 31.15 -1.56 51.25
N ILE A 182 29.98 -1.25 51.82
CA ILE A 182 29.37 0.07 51.64
C ILE A 182 30.25 1.12 52.34
N PRO A 183 30.82 2.10 51.61
CA PRO A 183 31.64 3.14 52.21
C PRO A 183 30.84 3.98 53.20
N SER A 184 31.50 4.50 54.24
CA SER A 184 30.84 5.33 55.26
C SER A 184 30.22 6.62 54.71
N THR A 185 30.67 7.08 53.55
CA THR A 185 30.10 8.24 52.83
C THR A 185 28.72 7.95 52.24
N ILE A 186 28.40 6.69 51.94
CA ILE A 186 27.10 6.29 51.40
C ILE A 186 26.14 6.06 52.56
N THR A 187 25.11 6.89 52.67
CA THR A 187 24.12 6.85 53.75
C THR A 187 22.78 6.23 53.33
N SER A 188 22.53 6.15 52.01
CA SER A 188 21.30 5.63 51.41
C SER A 188 21.56 4.90 50.08
N ILE A 189 20.64 4.01 49.70
CA ILE A 189 20.65 3.31 48.41
C ILE A 189 19.31 3.58 47.72
N ALA A 190 19.38 4.09 46.48
CA ALA A 190 18.20 4.33 45.66
C ALA A 190 17.38 3.03 45.45
N PRO A 191 16.06 3.13 45.21
CA PRO A 191 15.25 1.95 44.87
C PRO A 191 15.86 1.21 43.66
N SER A 192 15.85 -0.12 43.72
CA SER A 192 16.57 -1.03 42.81
C SER A 192 18.11 -0.96 42.81
N GLY A 193 18.74 -0.08 43.60
CA GLY A 193 20.17 0.20 43.50
C GLY A 193 21.04 -1.05 43.71
N MET A 194 20.70 -1.87 44.70
CA MET A 194 21.31 -3.18 44.91
C MET A 194 20.36 -4.34 44.63
N PHE A 195 19.19 -4.13 44.02
CA PHE A 195 18.21 -5.20 43.76
C PHE A 195 18.74 -6.25 42.77
N ARG A 196 18.56 -7.54 43.07
CA ARG A 196 18.99 -8.66 42.22
C ARG A 196 20.48 -8.64 41.88
N CYS A 197 21.35 -8.60 42.89
CA CYS A 197 22.80 -8.78 42.74
C CYS A 197 23.23 -10.16 43.28
N PRO A 198 22.96 -11.28 42.56
CA PRO A 198 23.09 -12.65 43.09
C PRO A 198 24.53 -13.16 43.16
N LYS A 199 25.48 -12.44 42.55
CA LYS A 199 26.92 -12.77 42.54
C LYS A 199 27.71 -12.08 43.65
N VAL A 200 27.07 -11.18 44.38
CA VAL A 200 27.63 -10.58 45.60
C VAL A 200 27.74 -11.67 46.66
N THR A 201 28.90 -11.76 47.32
CA THR A 201 29.11 -12.72 48.41
C THR A 201 28.56 -12.11 49.71
N ASN A 202 29.24 -11.08 50.22
CA ASN A 202 28.82 -10.38 51.44
C ASN A 202 28.39 -8.94 51.14
N VAL A 203 27.32 -8.48 51.78
CA VAL A 203 27.00 -7.05 51.88
C VAL A 203 27.29 -6.59 53.29
N ASN A 204 28.33 -5.76 53.44
CA ASN A 204 28.77 -5.23 54.72
C ASN A 204 28.21 -3.80 54.90
N LEU A 205 27.31 -3.61 55.87
CA LEU A 205 26.66 -2.34 56.16
C LEU A 205 27.34 -1.63 57.34
N PRO A 206 27.87 -0.40 57.18
CA PRO A 206 28.57 0.33 58.24
C PRO A 206 27.59 0.94 59.26
N SER A 207 28.12 1.45 60.37
CA SER A 207 27.32 2.14 61.40
C SER A 207 26.68 3.45 60.93
N THR A 208 27.20 4.08 59.87
CA THR A 208 26.65 5.32 59.28
C THR A 208 25.47 5.09 58.35
N PHE A 209 25.17 3.84 58.00
CA PHE A 209 24.16 3.50 57.00
C PHE A 209 22.75 3.46 57.62
N VAL A 210 21.85 4.30 57.11
CA VAL A 210 20.48 4.45 57.65
C VAL A 210 19.39 3.98 56.68
N ASN A 211 19.63 4.02 55.37
CA ASN A 211 18.69 3.61 54.32
C ASN A 211 17.22 4.01 54.54
N ASN A 212 16.95 5.31 54.55
CA ASN A 212 15.60 5.85 54.61
C ASN A 212 14.88 5.85 53.24
N GLU A 213 15.42 5.13 52.26
CA GLU A 213 15.01 5.19 50.88
C GLU A 213 14.70 3.78 50.35
N GLY A 214 13.60 3.67 49.60
CA GLY A 214 13.11 2.41 49.06
C GLY A 214 11.61 2.43 48.90
N THR A 215 11.11 1.83 47.83
CA THR A 215 9.67 1.59 47.64
C THR A 215 9.37 0.12 47.84
N VAL A 216 8.11 -0.19 48.18
CA VAL A 216 7.57 -1.56 48.28
C VAL A 216 7.85 -2.37 47.01
N GLU A 217 7.76 -1.72 45.85
CA GLU A 217 7.91 -2.37 44.55
C GLU A 217 9.37 -2.74 44.22
N TYR A 218 10.34 -1.92 44.65
CA TYR A 218 11.75 -2.10 44.30
C TYR A 218 12.70 -1.92 45.49
N PRO A 219 12.63 -2.82 46.49
CA PRO A 219 13.47 -2.70 47.66
C PRO A 219 14.94 -2.94 47.32
N SER A 220 15.82 -2.11 47.90
CA SER A 220 17.23 -2.05 47.51
C SER A 220 18.00 -3.36 47.73
N PHE A 221 17.58 -4.24 48.64
CA PHE A 221 18.32 -5.46 49.01
C PHE A 221 17.70 -6.77 48.51
N ALA A 222 16.52 -6.74 47.90
CA ALA A 222 15.84 -7.95 47.45
C ALA A 222 16.66 -8.70 46.39
N GLY A 223 16.78 -10.02 46.53
CA GLY A 223 17.52 -10.87 45.59
C GLY A 223 19.03 -10.63 45.58
N THR A 224 19.63 -10.21 46.71
CA THR A 224 21.04 -9.83 46.78
C THR A 224 21.83 -10.55 47.86
N ALA A 225 23.10 -10.79 47.56
CA ALA A 225 24.10 -11.39 48.44
C ALA A 225 23.87 -12.87 48.80
N THR A 226 24.91 -13.53 49.30
CA THR A 226 24.77 -14.82 49.99
C THR A 226 24.58 -14.64 51.50
N LYS A 227 25.07 -13.53 52.07
CA LYS A 227 24.76 -13.09 53.44
C LYS A 227 24.91 -11.58 53.61
N PHE A 228 24.20 -11.04 54.60
CA PHE A 228 24.37 -9.67 55.09
C PHE A 228 25.21 -9.67 56.37
N VAL A 229 26.06 -8.65 56.54
CA VAL A 229 26.82 -8.41 57.77
C VAL A 229 26.60 -6.96 58.17
N VAL A 230 26.01 -6.75 59.35
CA VAL A 230 25.64 -5.42 59.81
C VAL A 230 26.46 -5.04 61.03
N ALA A 231 27.07 -3.85 61.01
CA ALA A 231 27.81 -3.35 62.17
C ALA A 231 26.91 -3.30 63.43
N SER A 232 27.43 -3.67 64.60
CA SER A 232 26.65 -3.73 65.85
C SER A 232 25.95 -2.40 66.19
N GLU A 233 26.61 -1.29 65.88
CA GLU A 233 26.12 0.08 66.10
C GLU A 233 25.26 0.62 64.95
N ASN A 234 24.93 -0.18 63.94
CA ASN A 234 24.03 0.28 62.87
C ASN A 234 22.66 0.67 63.49
N PRO A 235 22.13 1.85 63.18
CA PRO A 235 20.91 2.36 63.83
C PRO A 235 19.62 1.75 63.28
N VAL A 236 19.62 1.13 62.09
CA VAL A 236 18.39 0.75 61.37
C VAL A 236 18.26 -0.76 61.16
N PHE A 237 19.36 -1.46 60.94
CA PHE A 237 19.37 -2.90 60.64
C PHE A 237 20.20 -3.70 61.63
N LYS A 238 19.96 -5.01 61.63
CA LYS A 238 20.90 -6.03 62.10
C LYS A 238 20.79 -7.26 61.21
N ASP A 239 21.80 -8.11 61.19
CA ASP A 239 21.66 -9.45 60.65
C ASP A 239 21.37 -10.49 61.74
N ILE A 240 20.57 -11.50 61.40
CA ILE A 240 20.38 -12.71 62.20
C ILE A 240 20.74 -13.89 61.30
N ASP A 241 21.82 -14.60 61.62
CA ASP A 241 22.38 -15.70 60.83
C ASP A 241 22.78 -15.33 59.39
N GLY A 242 22.89 -14.04 59.07
CA GLY A 242 23.16 -13.56 57.71
C GLY A 242 21.90 -13.15 56.91
N VAL A 243 20.69 -13.26 57.49
CA VAL A 243 19.45 -12.64 56.98
C VAL A 243 19.35 -11.19 57.48
N LEU A 244 18.93 -10.26 56.62
CA LEU A 244 18.77 -8.86 56.99
C LEU A 244 17.43 -8.62 57.70
N PHE A 245 17.49 -8.09 58.92
CA PHE A 245 16.34 -7.66 59.71
C PHE A 245 16.42 -6.17 60.05
N ASN A 246 15.30 -5.58 60.45
CA ASN A 246 15.30 -4.31 61.17
C ASN A 246 16.11 -4.44 62.49
N LYS A 247 16.50 -3.31 63.10
CA LYS A 247 17.31 -3.29 64.33
C LYS A 247 16.76 -4.18 65.46
N ASN A 248 15.43 -4.27 65.57
CA ASN A 248 14.76 -5.06 66.61
C ASN A 248 14.76 -6.57 66.32
N GLY A 249 14.93 -7.00 65.07
CA GLY A 249 14.81 -8.40 64.66
C GLY A 249 13.37 -8.88 64.48
N THR A 250 12.43 -7.96 64.30
CA THR A 250 11.00 -8.25 64.12
C THR A 250 10.59 -8.31 62.66
N ASP A 251 11.26 -7.54 61.79
CA ASP A 251 10.87 -7.40 60.40
C ASP A 251 11.98 -7.98 59.52
N LEU A 252 11.67 -9.05 58.77
CA LEU A 252 12.57 -9.63 57.80
C LEU A 252 12.60 -8.75 56.56
N ILE A 253 13.70 -8.03 56.36
CA ILE A 253 13.86 -7.03 55.29
C ILE A 253 14.25 -7.68 53.98
N ALA A 254 15.24 -8.57 54.01
CA ALA A 254 15.70 -9.28 52.83
C ALA A 254 16.33 -10.63 53.19
N PHE A 255 15.85 -11.67 52.52
CA PHE A 255 16.45 -12.99 52.55
C PHE A 255 17.52 -13.10 51.46
N PRO A 256 18.75 -13.51 51.77
CA PRO A 256 19.81 -13.56 50.77
C PRO A 256 19.59 -14.73 49.80
N VAL A 257 20.06 -14.55 48.56
CA VAL A 257 19.85 -15.49 47.43
C VAL A 257 20.45 -16.87 47.70
N LYS A 258 21.41 -16.96 48.64
CA LYS A 258 22.07 -18.19 49.08
C LYS A 258 22.35 -18.14 50.60
N HIS A 259 21.31 -18.09 51.42
CA HIS A 259 21.49 -18.06 52.89
C HIS A 259 22.19 -19.33 53.43
N TYR A 260 23.07 -19.14 54.43
CA TYR A 260 23.85 -20.19 55.09
C TYR A 260 23.81 -20.06 56.62
N ASN A 261 23.32 -21.08 57.33
CA ASN A 261 23.82 -21.46 58.66
C ASN A 261 23.33 -22.87 59.08
N SER A 262 24.08 -23.91 58.68
CA SER A 262 24.22 -25.20 59.36
C SER A 262 25.53 -25.86 58.86
N PRO A 263 26.28 -26.63 59.66
CA PRO A 263 27.71 -26.84 59.40
C PRO A 263 27.96 -27.71 58.15
N ALA A 264 29.00 -27.32 57.39
CA ALA A 264 29.57 -27.95 56.20
C ALA A 264 28.80 -27.83 54.85
N PRO A 265 29.43 -27.28 53.79
CA PRO A 265 28.86 -27.24 52.46
C PRO A 265 29.07 -28.59 51.77
N SER A 266 28.11 -29.49 51.93
CA SER A 266 27.77 -30.41 50.85
C SER A 266 26.25 -30.39 50.66
N GLU A 267 25.82 -29.66 49.65
CA GLU A 267 24.55 -29.92 48.93
C GLU A 267 23.21 -29.91 49.69
N ASN A 268 23.10 -29.46 50.94
CA ASN A 268 21.81 -29.43 51.67
C ASN A 268 20.73 -28.55 51.02
N TRP A 269 21.10 -27.53 50.24
CA TRP A 269 20.13 -26.78 49.44
C TRP A 269 19.60 -27.60 48.26
N LYS A 270 20.27 -28.67 47.80
CA LYS A 270 19.68 -29.63 46.85
C LYS A 270 18.72 -30.59 47.54
N ASP A 271 18.64 -30.58 48.88
CA ASP A 271 17.66 -31.40 49.59
C ASP A 271 16.26 -30.92 49.20
N PRO A 272 15.44 -31.79 48.58
CA PRO A 272 14.07 -31.45 48.21
C PRO A 272 13.18 -31.09 49.43
N ARG A 273 13.69 -31.19 50.66
CA ARG A 273 12.99 -30.93 51.93
C ARG A 273 13.49 -29.67 52.67
N PHE A 274 14.37 -28.84 52.08
CA PHE A 274 14.91 -27.67 52.80
C PHE A 274 13.79 -26.73 53.31
N LYS A 275 13.73 -26.59 54.64
CA LYS A 275 12.79 -25.77 55.41
C LYS A 275 13.58 -24.63 56.07
N TYR A 276 13.09 -23.40 55.93
CA TYR A 276 13.58 -22.27 56.73
C TYR A 276 12.59 -21.95 57.85
N THR A 277 13.12 -21.80 59.07
CA THR A 277 12.35 -21.43 60.26
C THR A 277 12.73 -20.01 60.66
N LEU A 278 11.76 -19.12 60.69
CA LEU A 278 11.96 -17.74 61.13
C LEU A 278 12.31 -17.67 62.62
N PRO A 279 13.17 -16.74 63.08
CA PRO A 279 13.40 -16.49 64.49
C PRO A 279 12.08 -16.22 65.23
N ALA A 280 11.98 -16.60 66.50
CA ALA A 280 10.76 -16.38 67.30
C ALA A 280 10.36 -14.88 67.42
N SER A 281 11.33 -13.97 67.28
CA SER A 281 11.10 -12.53 67.25
C SER A 281 10.48 -12.02 65.95
N ALA A 282 10.53 -12.78 64.85
CA ALA A 282 10.08 -12.33 63.54
C ALA A 282 8.55 -12.29 63.47
N LYS A 283 8.01 -11.08 63.25
CA LYS A 283 6.58 -10.77 63.18
C LYS A 283 6.13 -10.37 61.78
N THR A 284 7.00 -9.73 61.01
CA THR A 284 6.69 -9.24 59.67
C THR A 284 7.64 -9.83 58.65
N ILE A 285 7.11 -10.31 57.52
CA ILE A 285 7.90 -10.55 56.31
C ILE A 285 7.65 -9.36 55.39
N CYS A 286 8.69 -8.53 55.20
CA CYS A 286 8.56 -7.29 54.43
C CYS A 286 8.37 -7.55 52.94
N SER A 287 8.00 -6.48 52.24
CA SER A 287 7.71 -6.54 50.83
C SER A 287 8.91 -7.03 50.01
N ASN A 288 8.70 -7.97 49.08
CA ASN A 288 9.74 -8.62 48.28
C ASN A 288 10.89 -9.26 49.09
N ALA A 289 10.72 -9.55 50.38
CA ALA A 289 11.82 -10.02 51.21
C ALA A 289 12.43 -11.35 50.73
N PHE A 290 11.62 -12.23 50.12
CA PHE A 290 12.08 -13.48 49.51
C PHE A 290 12.28 -13.39 47.98
N PHE A 291 12.22 -12.20 47.39
CA PHE A 291 12.42 -12.05 45.95
C PHE A 291 13.81 -12.58 45.53
N GLY A 292 13.87 -13.31 44.41
CA GLY A 292 15.10 -13.93 43.91
C GLY A 292 15.49 -15.24 44.61
N THR A 293 14.75 -15.68 45.63
CA THR A 293 14.96 -16.97 46.31
C THR A 293 14.26 -18.12 45.56
N PHE A 294 14.55 -18.22 44.25
CA PHE A 294 13.75 -18.99 43.29
C PHE A 294 13.43 -20.42 43.73
N ASN A 295 14.43 -21.19 44.15
CA ASN A 295 14.22 -22.62 44.42
C ASN A 295 14.01 -22.96 45.89
N TYR A 296 14.35 -22.07 46.82
CA TYR A 296 14.44 -22.37 48.25
C TYR A 296 14.15 -21.13 49.10
N PRO A 297 13.47 -21.27 50.25
CA PRO A 297 13.03 -22.54 50.85
C PRO A 297 11.81 -23.17 50.16
N LYS A 298 11.68 -24.51 50.23
CA LYS A 298 10.53 -25.25 49.67
C LYS A 298 9.31 -25.20 50.59
N THR A 299 9.56 -25.01 51.89
CA THR A 299 8.55 -24.79 52.94
C THR A 299 9.02 -23.69 53.87
N LEU A 300 8.09 -22.86 54.33
CA LEU A 300 8.34 -21.75 55.24
C LEU A 300 7.42 -21.87 56.46
N ASP A 301 7.99 -21.72 57.65
CA ASP A 301 7.22 -21.75 58.90
C ASP A 301 6.70 -20.35 59.25
N LEU A 302 5.39 -20.16 59.20
CA LEU A 302 4.72 -18.88 59.50
C LEU A 302 4.13 -18.83 60.92
N ASN A 303 4.45 -19.78 61.82
CA ASN A 303 3.73 -19.93 63.09
C ASN A 303 3.82 -18.73 64.05
N ASN A 304 4.83 -17.86 63.95
CA ASN A 304 4.96 -16.65 64.78
C ASN A 304 4.76 -15.34 63.99
N VAL A 305 4.50 -15.45 62.69
CA VAL A 305 4.33 -14.31 61.78
C VAL A 305 2.94 -13.73 61.93
N GLU A 306 2.87 -12.41 62.00
CA GLU A 306 1.63 -11.64 62.11
C GLU A 306 1.27 -10.98 60.78
N LYS A 307 2.27 -10.59 59.99
CA LYS A 307 2.09 -9.85 58.74
C LYS A 307 2.98 -10.36 57.61
N LEU A 308 2.37 -10.69 56.47
CA LEU A 308 3.03 -10.77 55.17
C LEU A 308 2.73 -9.46 54.44
N GLU A 309 3.76 -8.70 54.04
CA GLU A 309 3.56 -7.50 53.23
C GLU A 309 3.38 -7.83 51.74
N ASP A 310 3.20 -6.80 50.92
CA ASP A 310 2.96 -6.95 49.48
C ASP A 310 4.13 -7.67 48.82
N LYS A 311 3.85 -8.68 47.99
CA LYS A 311 4.88 -9.48 47.30
C LYS A 311 5.90 -10.14 48.25
N ALA A 312 5.58 -10.32 49.54
CA ALA A 312 6.51 -10.84 50.55
C ALA A 312 7.19 -12.17 50.17
N LEU A 313 6.44 -13.09 49.54
CA LEU A 313 6.89 -14.42 49.13
C LEU A 313 6.91 -14.57 47.60
N GLN A 314 6.89 -13.46 46.86
CA GLN A 314 6.86 -13.47 45.40
C GLN A 314 8.06 -14.23 44.81
N GLN A 315 7.82 -14.96 43.70
CA GLN A 315 8.81 -15.70 42.92
C GLN A 315 9.55 -16.80 43.71
N MET A 316 8.97 -17.32 44.79
CA MET A 316 9.42 -18.58 45.38
C MET A 316 8.96 -19.75 44.50
N TRP A 317 9.58 -19.94 43.32
CA TRP A 317 9.26 -21.01 42.36
C TRP A 317 9.28 -22.40 42.96
N GLY A 318 10.03 -22.61 44.04
CA GLY A 318 10.09 -23.86 44.77
C GLY A 318 8.96 -24.12 45.77
N LEU A 319 8.20 -23.10 46.16
CA LEU A 319 7.17 -23.22 47.17
C LEU A 319 6.02 -24.09 46.64
N LYS A 320 5.82 -25.26 47.25
CA LYS A 320 4.76 -26.21 46.84
C LYS A 320 3.51 -26.09 47.69
N GLU A 321 3.70 -25.98 48.99
CA GLU A 321 2.64 -25.81 49.98
C GLU A 321 3.09 -24.81 51.03
N ILE A 322 2.13 -24.07 51.58
CA ILE A 322 2.34 -23.18 52.72
C ILE A 322 1.12 -23.22 53.63
N THR A 323 1.35 -23.14 54.94
CA THR A 323 0.27 -23.02 55.92
C THR A 323 0.28 -21.62 56.52
N ILE A 324 -0.80 -20.87 56.35
CA ILE A 324 -1.01 -19.58 57.01
C ILE A 324 -1.20 -19.83 58.52
N GLY A 325 -0.31 -19.29 59.33
CA GLY A 325 -0.26 -19.49 60.78
C GLY A 325 -1.45 -18.84 61.52
N ALA A 326 -1.67 -19.24 62.78
CA ALA A 326 -2.80 -18.75 63.58
C ALA A 326 -2.78 -17.23 63.86
N PHE A 327 -1.59 -16.62 63.90
CA PHE A 327 -1.42 -15.19 64.21
C PHE A 327 -1.37 -14.28 62.97
N VAL A 328 -1.31 -14.85 61.76
CA VAL A 328 -1.26 -14.06 60.52
C VAL A 328 -2.57 -13.29 60.37
N ASN A 329 -2.50 -11.98 60.57
CA ASN A 329 -3.65 -11.09 60.56
C ASN A 329 -3.66 -10.15 59.34
N LYS A 330 -2.57 -10.12 58.57
CA LYS A 330 -2.47 -9.36 57.30
C LYS A 330 -1.62 -10.12 56.27
N ILE A 331 -2.17 -10.29 55.07
CA ILE A 331 -1.48 -10.77 53.87
C ILE A 331 -1.57 -9.65 52.82
N GLY A 332 -0.43 -9.17 52.36
CA GLY A 332 -0.33 -8.10 51.38
C GLY A 332 -0.66 -8.56 49.96
N GLU A 333 -0.85 -7.58 49.08
CA GLU A 333 -1.19 -7.79 47.67
C GLU A 333 -0.07 -8.58 46.97
N GLY A 334 -0.45 -9.59 46.16
CA GLY A 334 0.50 -10.39 45.39
C GLY A 334 1.54 -11.14 46.22
N ALA A 335 1.27 -11.41 47.50
CA ALA A 335 2.23 -12.06 48.41
C ALA A 335 2.79 -13.38 47.84
N PHE A 336 2.03 -14.11 47.03
CA PHE A 336 2.41 -15.39 46.42
C PHE A 336 2.62 -15.33 44.91
N THR A 337 2.68 -14.13 44.33
CA THR A 337 2.78 -13.94 42.89
C THR A 337 4.02 -14.62 42.32
N GLY A 338 3.88 -15.34 41.20
CA GLY A 338 4.98 -16.05 40.57
C GLY A 338 5.51 -17.26 41.36
N CYS A 339 4.82 -17.73 42.40
CA CYS A 339 5.12 -19.01 43.06
C CYS A 339 4.66 -20.19 42.19
N THR A 340 5.34 -20.40 41.06
CA THR A 340 4.90 -21.27 39.96
C THR A 340 4.77 -22.77 40.25
N SER A 341 5.22 -23.26 41.42
CA SER A 341 5.03 -24.65 41.86
C SER A 341 3.95 -24.81 42.94
N LEU A 342 3.20 -23.77 43.27
CA LEU A 342 2.27 -23.78 44.39
C LEU A 342 1.05 -24.66 44.06
N ILE A 343 0.84 -25.71 44.86
CA ILE A 343 -0.24 -26.69 44.70
C ILE A 343 -1.39 -26.40 45.67
N ALA A 344 -1.09 -25.95 46.88
CA ALA A 344 -2.08 -25.63 47.90
C ALA A 344 -1.59 -24.57 48.89
N ILE A 345 -2.52 -23.73 49.35
CA ILE A 345 -2.34 -22.82 50.49
C ILE A 345 -3.33 -23.28 51.56
N LYS A 346 -2.82 -23.77 52.69
CA LYS A 346 -3.64 -24.22 53.83
C LYS A 346 -3.73 -23.09 54.85
N VAL A 347 -4.82 -23.01 55.59
CA VAL A 347 -4.97 -22.04 56.68
C VAL A 347 -5.18 -22.77 58.00
N ASN A 348 -4.43 -22.37 59.03
CA ASN A 348 -4.63 -22.91 60.37
C ASN A 348 -6.09 -22.64 60.83
N PRO A 349 -6.85 -23.63 61.31
CA PRO A 349 -8.24 -23.44 61.74
C PRO A 349 -8.44 -22.35 62.80
N ALA A 350 -7.42 -22.10 63.63
CA ALA A 350 -7.43 -21.05 64.65
C ALA A 350 -7.20 -19.63 64.08
N ASN A 351 -6.85 -19.49 62.80
CA ASN A 351 -6.71 -18.17 62.17
C ASN A 351 -8.09 -17.49 62.06
N ASN A 352 -8.18 -16.25 62.53
CA ASN A 352 -9.41 -15.48 62.60
C ASN A 352 -9.62 -14.51 61.41
N LYS A 353 -8.69 -14.44 60.46
CA LYS A 353 -8.71 -13.53 59.30
C LYS A 353 -8.83 -14.23 57.95
N TYR A 354 -8.36 -15.47 57.83
CA TYR A 354 -8.32 -16.21 56.57
C TYR A 354 -8.92 -17.61 56.73
N LYS A 355 -9.24 -18.24 55.60
CA LYS A 355 -9.58 -19.66 55.47
C LYS A 355 -9.09 -20.17 54.12
N ASP A 356 -9.03 -21.49 53.95
CA ASP A 356 -8.88 -22.10 52.64
C ASP A 356 -10.10 -22.93 52.26
N ASP A 357 -10.30 -23.09 50.95
CA ASP A 357 -11.26 -24.01 50.34
C ASP A 357 -10.52 -24.83 49.28
N ASP A 358 -10.36 -26.12 49.54
CA ASP A 358 -9.57 -27.05 48.70
C ASP A 358 -8.18 -26.49 48.33
N GLY A 359 -7.52 -25.86 49.30
CA GLY A 359 -6.19 -25.25 49.15
C GLY A 359 -6.16 -23.90 48.43
N VAL A 360 -7.31 -23.28 48.12
CA VAL A 360 -7.42 -21.91 47.60
C VAL A 360 -7.59 -20.95 48.77
N LEU A 361 -6.84 -19.85 48.79
CA LEU A 361 -6.82 -18.90 49.92
C LEU A 361 -7.96 -17.87 49.80
N TYR A 362 -8.69 -17.68 50.90
CA TYR A 362 -9.75 -16.69 51.05
C TYR A 362 -9.63 -15.87 52.34
N THR A 363 -10.30 -14.71 52.38
CA THR A 363 -10.67 -14.06 53.65
C THR A 363 -11.61 -14.96 54.47
N LYS A 364 -11.67 -14.75 55.79
CA LYS A 364 -12.45 -15.61 56.70
C LYS A 364 -13.94 -15.66 56.34
N ASP A 365 -14.52 -14.52 55.96
CA ASP A 365 -15.89 -14.42 55.47
C ASP A 365 -16.08 -15.14 54.12
N GLY A 366 -15.04 -15.24 53.30
CA GLY A 366 -15.06 -15.82 51.95
C GLY A 366 -15.42 -14.82 50.86
N GLU A 367 -15.52 -13.53 51.19
CA GLU A 367 -15.87 -12.48 50.22
C GLU A 367 -14.73 -12.23 49.22
N HIS A 368 -13.48 -12.50 49.57
CA HIS A 368 -12.30 -12.34 48.70
C HIS A 368 -11.62 -13.69 48.43
N LEU A 369 -11.51 -14.06 47.15
CA LEU A 369 -10.59 -15.10 46.68
C LEU A 369 -9.22 -14.45 46.47
N MET A 370 -8.30 -14.69 47.40
CA MET A 370 -7.02 -13.98 47.46
C MET A 370 -5.96 -14.62 46.56
N GLN A 371 -5.88 -15.95 46.53
CA GLN A 371 -4.87 -16.65 45.74
C GLN A 371 -5.32 -18.07 45.38
N PHE A 372 -5.37 -18.35 44.09
CA PHE A 372 -5.46 -19.68 43.52
C PHE A 372 -4.03 -20.25 43.32
N PRO A 373 -3.74 -21.49 43.76
CA PRO A 373 -2.43 -22.10 43.58
C PRO A 373 -2.12 -22.35 42.09
N THR A 374 -0.96 -21.90 41.60
CA THR A 374 -0.62 -21.91 40.16
C THR A 374 -0.58 -23.30 39.51
N LYS A 375 -0.35 -24.36 40.31
CA LYS A 375 -0.30 -25.77 39.89
C LYS A 375 -1.46 -26.62 40.39
N LYS A 376 -2.50 -26.00 40.96
CA LYS A 376 -3.75 -26.71 41.20
C LYS A 376 -4.40 -27.07 39.85
N THR A 377 -4.83 -28.33 39.73
CA THR A 377 -5.43 -28.89 38.50
C THR A 377 -6.87 -29.32 38.77
N GLY A 378 -7.62 -29.60 37.71
CA GLY A 378 -9.03 -30.01 37.78
C GLY A 378 -10.01 -28.85 37.75
N ASP A 379 -11.30 -29.17 37.78
CA ASP A 379 -12.38 -28.20 37.79
C ASP A 379 -12.50 -27.54 39.18
N TYR A 380 -12.87 -26.27 39.22
CA TYR A 380 -13.05 -25.52 40.45
C TYR A 380 -14.27 -24.60 40.37
N THR A 381 -15.13 -24.65 41.38
CA THR A 381 -16.24 -23.72 41.55
C THR A 381 -15.89 -22.76 42.68
N VAL A 382 -15.78 -21.47 42.36
CA VAL A 382 -15.52 -20.43 43.35
C VAL A 382 -16.66 -20.38 44.38
N LEU A 383 -16.31 -20.20 45.66
CA LEU A 383 -17.26 -20.27 46.77
C LEU A 383 -18.46 -19.32 46.60
N THR A 384 -19.67 -19.81 46.93
CA THR A 384 -20.86 -18.95 46.97
C THR A 384 -20.67 -17.84 48.01
N GLY A 385 -20.96 -16.59 47.63
CA GLY A 385 -20.76 -15.43 48.49
C GLY A 385 -19.45 -14.68 48.22
N THR A 386 -18.52 -15.25 47.45
CA THR A 386 -17.34 -14.51 46.98
C THR A 386 -17.77 -13.33 46.10
N LYS A 387 -17.29 -12.14 46.46
CA LYS A 387 -17.55 -10.87 45.79
C LYS A 387 -16.34 -10.40 44.96
N PHE A 388 -15.13 -10.71 45.41
CA PHE A 388 -13.90 -10.22 44.79
C PHE A 388 -13.01 -11.38 44.39
N ILE A 389 -12.60 -11.41 43.12
CA ILE A 389 -11.41 -12.13 42.70
C ILE A 389 -10.27 -11.11 42.83
N ASP A 390 -9.43 -11.27 43.84
CA ASP A 390 -8.41 -10.28 44.15
C ASP A 390 -7.37 -10.16 43.03
N LYS A 391 -6.57 -9.10 43.12
CA LYS A 391 -5.47 -8.86 42.19
C LYS A 391 -4.50 -10.04 42.16
N GLU A 392 -4.07 -10.42 40.96
CA GLU A 392 -3.18 -11.55 40.69
C GLU A 392 -3.67 -12.93 41.19
N ALA A 393 -4.94 -13.08 41.60
CA ALA A 393 -5.43 -14.29 42.26
C ALA A 393 -5.26 -15.58 41.44
N PHE A 394 -5.48 -15.55 40.13
CA PHE A 394 -5.24 -16.64 39.18
C PHE A 394 -4.03 -16.39 38.27
N ARG A 395 -3.16 -15.44 38.61
CA ARG A 395 -2.01 -15.12 37.77
C ARG A 395 -1.12 -16.36 37.57
N GLU A 396 -0.73 -16.62 36.32
CA GLU A 396 0.17 -17.73 35.92
C GLU A 396 -0.33 -19.14 36.29
N VAL A 397 -1.63 -19.31 36.50
CA VAL A 397 -2.25 -20.64 36.65
C VAL A 397 -2.07 -21.43 35.35
N ALA A 398 -1.44 -22.60 35.40
CA ALA A 398 -0.99 -23.26 34.17
C ALA A 398 -1.95 -24.33 33.60
N ASP A 399 -2.69 -25.02 34.47
CA ASP A 399 -3.28 -26.33 34.15
C ASP A 399 -4.68 -26.53 34.81
N ALA A 400 -5.44 -25.45 35.00
CA ALA A 400 -6.79 -25.55 35.59
C ALA A 400 -7.83 -26.01 34.54
N GLY A 401 -8.81 -26.81 34.98
CA GLY A 401 -9.92 -27.30 34.17
C GLY A 401 -10.97 -26.22 33.91
N VAL A 402 -12.23 -26.51 34.24
CA VAL A 402 -13.33 -25.54 34.20
C VAL A 402 -13.33 -24.74 35.50
N VAL A 403 -13.25 -23.41 35.39
CA VAL A 403 -13.45 -22.49 36.52
C VAL A 403 -14.82 -21.83 36.40
N THR A 404 -15.66 -21.98 37.42
CA THR A 404 -17.01 -21.39 37.47
C THR A 404 -17.08 -20.33 38.55
N LEU A 405 -17.42 -19.10 38.16
CA LEU A 405 -17.65 -18.01 39.11
C LEU A 405 -19.10 -18.06 39.64
N PRO A 406 -19.35 -17.75 40.94
CA PRO A 406 -20.70 -17.60 41.46
C PRO A 406 -21.31 -16.28 41.00
N THR A 407 -22.64 -16.15 41.11
CA THR A 407 -23.35 -14.90 40.76
C THR A 407 -23.00 -13.72 41.67
N SER A 408 -22.42 -13.98 42.84
CA SER A 408 -22.05 -12.97 43.82
C SER A 408 -20.80 -12.16 43.44
N VAL A 409 -19.99 -12.60 42.47
CA VAL A 409 -18.77 -11.88 42.08
C VAL A 409 -19.13 -10.50 41.52
N GLU A 410 -18.55 -9.46 42.10
CA GLU A 410 -18.72 -8.05 41.73
C GLU A 410 -17.49 -7.50 41.00
N GLU A 411 -16.28 -7.99 41.28
CA GLU A 411 -15.05 -7.50 40.66
C GLU A 411 -14.03 -8.61 40.40
N ILE A 412 -13.37 -8.52 39.24
CA ILE A 412 -12.13 -9.23 38.94
C ILE A 412 -11.01 -8.19 38.98
N GLY A 413 -10.07 -8.36 39.91
CA GLY A 413 -8.99 -7.41 40.15
C GLY A 413 -7.94 -7.35 39.03
N GLU A 414 -7.07 -6.36 39.14
CA GLU A 414 -5.89 -6.18 38.29
C GLU A 414 -5.07 -7.47 38.18
N SER A 415 -4.70 -7.84 36.95
CA SER A 415 -3.96 -9.07 36.64
C SER A 415 -4.60 -10.37 37.17
N GLY A 416 -5.90 -10.34 37.52
CA GLY A 416 -6.59 -11.43 38.22
C GLY A 416 -6.46 -12.80 37.55
N PHE A 417 -6.44 -12.86 36.22
CA PHE A 417 -6.25 -14.04 35.37
C PHE A 417 -5.06 -13.88 34.40
N ARG A 418 -4.11 -12.99 34.71
CA ARG A 418 -2.99 -12.71 33.82
C ARG A 418 -2.14 -13.96 33.59
N SER A 419 -1.84 -14.28 32.34
CA SER A 419 -1.11 -15.48 31.93
C SER A 419 -1.73 -16.79 32.45
N ALA A 420 -3.01 -16.77 32.84
CA ALA A 420 -3.71 -17.96 33.27
C ALA A 420 -4.11 -18.79 32.05
N ASN A 421 -3.86 -20.09 32.12
CA ASN A 421 -4.26 -21.09 31.15
C ASN A 421 -5.33 -21.99 31.81
N ILE A 422 -6.59 -21.61 31.58
CA ILE A 422 -7.77 -22.28 32.09
C ILE A 422 -8.52 -22.88 30.91
N ALA A 423 -8.96 -24.14 31.01
CA ALA A 423 -9.64 -24.82 29.91
C ALA A 423 -10.96 -24.12 29.53
N LYS A 424 -11.70 -23.62 30.53
CA LYS A 424 -12.91 -22.82 30.34
C LYS A 424 -13.21 -21.96 31.56
N LEU A 425 -13.53 -20.67 31.34
CA LEU A 425 -14.09 -19.79 32.37
C LEU A 425 -15.60 -19.62 32.15
N ILE A 426 -16.39 -19.90 33.18
CA ILE A 426 -17.85 -19.70 33.18
C ILE A 426 -18.20 -18.53 34.09
N ILE A 427 -18.72 -17.47 33.50
CA ILE A 427 -19.34 -16.33 34.19
C ILE A 427 -20.86 -16.44 33.97
N PRO A 428 -21.67 -16.63 35.02
CA PRO A 428 -23.12 -16.69 34.89
C PRO A 428 -23.71 -15.43 34.27
N ASP A 429 -24.75 -15.57 33.45
CA ASP A 429 -25.42 -14.44 32.78
C ASP A 429 -25.99 -13.41 33.78
N ASN A 430 -26.40 -13.88 34.96
CA ASN A 430 -26.92 -13.08 36.07
C ASN A 430 -25.87 -12.78 37.16
N ALA A 431 -24.57 -12.85 36.83
CA ALA A 431 -23.53 -12.44 37.75
C ALA A 431 -23.61 -10.94 38.06
N ASN A 432 -23.21 -10.56 39.28
CA ASN A 432 -23.15 -9.16 39.74
C ASN A 432 -21.86 -8.44 39.31
N LEU A 433 -21.14 -8.96 38.32
CA LEU A 433 -19.81 -8.49 37.93
C LEU A 433 -19.93 -7.08 37.34
N LYS A 434 -19.39 -6.09 38.05
CA LYS A 434 -19.37 -4.67 37.66
C LYS A 434 -18.02 -4.27 37.06
N LYS A 435 -16.91 -4.86 37.52
CA LYS A 435 -15.58 -4.39 37.16
C LYS A 435 -14.62 -5.52 36.79
N ILE A 436 -13.83 -5.29 35.74
CA ILE A 436 -12.65 -6.08 35.39
C ILE A 436 -11.46 -5.12 35.39
N GLY A 437 -10.44 -5.38 36.19
CA GLY A 437 -9.28 -4.50 36.40
C GLY A 437 -8.26 -4.53 35.27
N ASP A 438 -7.21 -3.71 35.42
CA ASP A 438 -6.12 -3.59 34.44
C ASP A 438 -5.40 -4.93 34.26
N PHE A 439 -5.02 -5.29 33.04
CA PHE A 439 -4.31 -6.54 32.72
C PHE A 439 -5.04 -7.83 33.17
N ALA A 440 -6.31 -7.77 33.58
CA ALA A 440 -6.98 -8.88 34.25
C ALA A 440 -6.89 -10.21 33.49
N PHE A 441 -7.02 -10.19 32.18
CA PHE A 441 -6.88 -11.33 31.26
C PHE A 441 -5.73 -11.12 30.26
N ASP A 442 -4.72 -10.33 30.62
CA ASP A 442 -3.52 -10.17 29.80
C ASP A 442 -2.83 -11.54 29.61
N HIS A 443 -2.47 -11.92 28.39
CA HIS A 443 -1.93 -13.23 28.03
C HIS A 443 -2.80 -14.43 28.44
N PHE A 444 -4.12 -14.24 28.63
CA PHE A 444 -5.02 -15.32 29.01
C PHE A 444 -5.08 -16.42 27.94
N GLY A 445 -4.82 -17.66 28.35
CA GLY A 445 -4.62 -18.82 27.48
C GLY A 445 -5.89 -19.49 26.98
N MET A 446 -7.06 -19.10 27.49
CA MET A 446 -8.34 -19.64 27.03
C MET A 446 -8.59 -19.27 25.57
N THR A 447 -9.05 -20.25 24.78
CA THR A 447 -9.50 -20.03 23.40
C THR A 447 -11.03 -20.09 23.32
N GLY A 448 -11.61 -19.60 22.21
CA GLY A 448 -13.06 -19.61 22.00
C GLY A 448 -13.72 -18.31 22.44
N THR A 449 -14.92 -18.41 23.02
CA THR A 449 -15.78 -17.27 23.37
C THR A 449 -15.81 -17.04 24.88
N LEU A 450 -15.61 -15.79 25.30
CA LEU A 450 -15.89 -15.34 26.66
C LEU A 450 -17.13 -14.43 26.65
N LYS A 451 -18.14 -14.77 27.46
CA LYS A 451 -19.36 -13.97 27.63
C LYS A 451 -19.28 -13.15 28.91
N LEU A 452 -19.55 -11.85 28.80
CA LEU A 452 -19.53 -10.87 29.87
C LEU A 452 -20.97 -10.41 30.20
N PRO A 453 -21.35 -10.33 31.50
CA PRO A 453 -22.72 -10.09 31.91
C PRO A 453 -23.16 -8.63 31.72
N ALA A 454 -24.48 -8.40 31.74
CA ALA A 454 -25.07 -7.08 31.52
C ALA A 454 -24.74 -6.08 32.65
N THR A 455 -24.36 -6.57 33.82
CA THR A 455 -23.98 -5.74 34.98
C THR A 455 -22.62 -5.08 34.83
N LEU A 456 -21.81 -5.46 33.85
CA LEU A 456 -20.45 -4.96 33.70
C LEU A 456 -20.47 -3.45 33.38
N GLU A 457 -19.82 -2.67 34.23
CA GLU A 457 -19.77 -1.21 34.23
C GLU A 457 -18.42 -0.68 33.73
N SER A 458 -17.30 -1.37 33.98
CA SER A 458 -15.97 -0.89 33.59
C SER A 458 -14.97 -2.00 33.24
N LEU A 459 -14.09 -1.72 32.28
CA LEU A 459 -12.91 -2.50 31.93
C LEU A 459 -11.63 -1.72 32.27
N GLY A 460 -10.60 -2.40 32.74
CA GLY A 460 -9.28 -1.82 32.95
C GLY A 460 -8.46 -1.69 31.67
N ALA A 461 -7.36 -0.94 31.74
CA ALA A 461 -6.37 -0.84 30.68
C ALA A 461 -5.75 -2.21 30.40
N GLN A 462 -5.57 -2.55 29.12
CA GLN A 462 -5.02 -3.84 28.67
C GLN A 462 -5.73 -5.07 29.29
N ALA A 463 -7.01 -4.94 29.67
CA ALA A 463 -7.73 -6.01 30.38
C ALA A 463 -7.71 -7.37 29.66
N PHE A 464 -7.57 -7.41 28.33
CA PHE A 464 -7.49 -8.64 27.53
C PHE A 464 -6.25 -8.67 26.61
N GLY A 465 -5.23 -7.85 26.87
CA GLY A 465 -4.05 -7.76 26.00
C GLY A 465 -3.42 -9.12 25.72
N SER A 466 -3.07 -9.41 24.47
CA SER A 466 -2.46 -10.70 24.05
C SER A 466 -3.25 -11.98 24.42
N ALA A 467 -4.53 -11.88 24.83
CA ALA A 467 -5.36 -13.03 25.13
C ALA A 467 -5.63 -13.88 23.88
N GLN A 468 -5.83 -15.19 24.07
CA GLN A 468 -6.00 -16.17 22.99
C GLN A 468 -7.46 -16.40 22.56
N LEU A 469 -8.39 -15.57 23.07
CA LEU A 469 -9.81 -15.63 22.76
C LEU A 469 -10.08 -15.31 21.28
N LYS A 470 -11.09 -15.97 20.71
CA LYS A 470 -11.56 -15.71 19.35
C LYS A 470 -12.73 -14.73 19.31
N GLU A 471 -13.54 -14.70 20.37
CA GLU A 471 -14.71 -13.84 20.48
C GLU A 471 -14.88 -13.36 21.93
N ILE A 472 -15.22 -12.08 22.07
CA ILE A 472 -15.70 -11.51 23.32
C ILE A 472 -17.12 -11.00 23.10
N ARG A 473 -18.03 -11.40 23.99
CA ARG A 473 -19.46 -11.14 23.87
C ARG A 473 -19.98 -10.42 25.11
N PHE A 474 -20.42 -9.19 24.94
CA PHE A 474 -21.11 -8.42 25.98
C PHE A 474 -22.61 -8.69 25.88
N ALA A 475 -23.22 -9.05 27.02
CA ALA A 475 -24.64 -9.35 27.09
C ALA A 475 -25.53 -8.13 26.83
N ASN A 476 -26.81 -8.40 26.51
CA ASN A 476 -27.81 -7.37 26.26
C ASN A 476 -27.96 -6.42 27.45
N GLY A 477 -27.89 -5.11 27.19
CA GLY A 477 -28.00 -4.08 28.22
C GLY A 477 -26.74 -3.91 29.08
N VAL A 478 -25.56 -4.32 28.58
CA VAL A 478 -24.29 -4.05 29.25
C VAL A 478 -24.15 -2.57 29.64
N LYS A 479 -23.71 -2.32 30.88
CA LYS A 479 -23.60 -0.97 31.44
C LYS A 479 -22.29 -0.25 31.12
N LEU A 480 -21.39 -0.90 30.40
CA LEU A 480 -20.04 -0.44 30.06
C LEU A 480 -20.08 0.94 29.37
N ASP A 481 -19.28 1.88 29.87
CA ASP A 481 -19.20 3.26 29.37
C ASP A 481 -18.10 3.48 28.33
N ALA A 482 -17.00 2.71 28.39
CA ALA A 482 -15.90 2.77 27.44
C ALA A 482 -15.20 1.41 27.20
N ILE A 483 -14.60 1.28 26.01
CA ILE A 483 -13.52 0.31 25.79
C ILE A 483 -12.21 1.00 26.15
N SER A 484 -11.52 0.49 27.17
CA SER A 484 -10.33 1.12 27.78
C SER A 484 -9.07 1.07 26.92
N TYR A 485 -8.07 1.86 27.32
CA TYR A 485 -6.75 1.90 26.68
C TYR A 485 -6.17 0.51 26.51
N ASP A 486 -5.66 0.19 25.32
CA ASP A 486 -5.00 -1.09 25.02
C ASP A 486 -5.86 -2.35 25.31
N CYS A 487 -7.18 -2.23 25.52
CA CYS A 487 -8.00 -3.28 26.13
C CYS A 487 -7.85 -4.65 25.45
N PHE A 488 -7.83 -4.69 24.12
CA PHE A 488 -7.66 -5.89 23.29
C PHE A 488 -6.36 -5.84 22.46
N VAL A 489 -5.35 -5.08 22.87
CA VAL A 489 -4.08 -4.95 22.15
C VAL A 489 -3.44 -6.32 21.92
N ASP A 490 -2.85 -6.53 20.73
CA ASP A 490 -2.13 -7.76 20.37
C ASP A 490 -2.95 -9.07 20.45
N MET A 491 -4.29 -8.99 20.49
CA MET A 491 -5.16 -10.16 20.41
C MET A 491 -5.21 -10.75 18.99
N SER A 492 -4.11 -11.37 18.56
CA SER A 492 -3.92 -11.95 17.22
C SER A 492 -4.87 -13.10 16.84
N LYS A 493 -5.72 -13.56 17.78
CA LYS A 493 -6.75 -14.58 17.55
C LYS A 493 -8.17 -14.03 17.56
N LEU A 494 -8.37 -12.77 17.96
CA LEU A 494 -9.68 -12.16 18.05
C LEU A 494 -10.27 -11.97 16.65
N GLU A 495 -11.41 -12.60 16.39
CA GLU A 495 -12.10 -12.53 15.11
C GLU A 495 -13.26 -11.51 15.14
N ARG A 496 -13.88 -11.31 16.31
CA ARG A 496 -15.02 -10.40 16.51
C ARG A 496 -15.24 -10.01 17.98
N VAL A 497 -15.82 -8.82 18.18
CA VAL A 497 -16.41 -8.38 19.45
C VAL A 497 -17.90 -8.11 19.23
N VAL A 498 -18.74 -8.65 20.11
CA VAL A 498 -20.20 -8.61 19.96
C VAL A 498 -20.82 -7.86 21.14
N PHE A 499 -21.59 -6.82 20.83
CA PHE A 499 -22.45 -6.12 21.79
C PHE A 499 -23.90 -6.53 21.58
N GLU A 500 -24.39 -7.51 22.35
CA GLU A 500 -25.80 -7.91 22.29
C GLU A 500 -26.67 -6.69 22.67
N GLY A 501 -27.72 -6.42 21.88
CA GLY A 501 -28.57 -5.25 22.11
C GLY A 501 -27.90 -3.89 21.98
N GLY A 502 -26.68 -3.82 21.45
CA GLY A 502 -26.06 -2.56 20.99
C GLY A 502 -25.40 -1.69 22.07
N ALA A 503 -25.14 -2.20 23.29
CA ALA A 503 -24.39 -1.51 24.36
C ALA A 503 -24.77 -0.03 24.57
N PRO A 504 -25.96 0.26 25.16
CA PRO A 504 -26.54 1.60 25.20
C PRO A 504 -25.73 2.63 26.00
N ASN A 505 -24.84 2.20 26.89
CA ASN A 505 -24.03 3.12 27.70
C ASN A 505 -22.64 3.41 27.11
N LEU A 506 -22.25 2.71 26.04
CA LEU A 506 -20.89 2.81 25.50
C LEU A 506 -20.72 4.11 24.71
N THR A 507 -19.83 4.97 25.20
CA THR A 507 -19.59 6.32 24.65
C THR A 507 -18.22 6.48 23.99
N MET A 508 -17.23 5.65 24.33
CA MET A 508 -15.86 5.85 23.86
C MET A 508 -15.07 4.56 23.60
N PHE A 509 -14.20 4.61 22.60
CA PHE A 509 -13.14 3.64 22.38
C PHE A 509 -11.79 4.36 22.59
N HIS A 510 -11.09 4.02 23.67
CA HIS A 510 -9.81 4.62 24.02
C HIS A 510 -8.65 4.12 23.15
N SER A 511 -7.56 4.86 23.19
CA SER A 511 -6.42 4.71 22.30
C SER A 511 -5.88 3.27 22.28
N ARG A 512 -5.55 2.79 21.07
CA ARG A 512 -4.96 1.46 20.80
C ARG A 512 -5.79 0.24 21.24
N ALA A 513 -7.08 0.42 21.59
CA ALA A 513 -7.92 -0.66 22.12
C ALA A 513 -7.95 -1.95 21.29
N PHE A 514 -7.81 -1.90 19.97
CA PHE A 514 -7.77 -3.06 19.07
C PHE A 514 -6.49 -3.12 18.21
N GLN A 515 -5.42 -2.43 18.63
CA GLN A 515 -4.17 -2.44 17.88
C GLN A 515 -3.64 -3.88 17.74
N ASN A 516 -3.14 -4.22 16.54
CA ASN A 516 -2.59 -5.54 16.21
C ASN A 516 -3.58 -6.72 16.38
N CYS A 517 -4.89 -6.47 16.39
CA CYS A 517 -5.90 -7.53 16.27
C CYS A 517 -5.95 -8.07 14.83
N THR A 518 -4.91 -8.81 14.42
CA THR A 518 -4.66 -9.14 13.01
C THR A 518 -5.72 -10.02 12.35
N GLN A 519 -6.54 -10.72 13.14
CA GLN A 519 -7.63 -11.58 12.68
C GLN A 519 -9.02 -10.96 12.82
N LEU A 520 -9.14 -9.73 13.33
CA LEU A 520 -10.41 -9.05 13.50
C LEU A 520 -11.02 -8.77 12.14
N ARG A 521 -12.24 -9.26 11.88
CA ARG A 521 -12.88 -9.13 10.55
C ARG A 521 -13.92 -8.03 10.46
N THR A 522 -14.62 -7.81 11.56
CA THR A 522 -15.73 -6.86 11.67
C THR A 522 -15.75 -6.27 13.07
N VAL A 523 -16.15 -5.00 13.15
CA VAL A 523 -16.45 -4.34 14.42
C VAL A 523 -17.71 -3.51 14.29
N ASP A 524 -18.60 -3.69 15.27
CA ASP A 524 -19.77 -2.84 15.44
C ASP A 524 -19.40 -1.65 16.34
N ILE A 525 -19.70 -0.43 15.88
CA ILE A 525 -19.61 0.79 16.68
C ILE A 525 -21.02 1.15 17.17
N PRO A 526 -21.31 1.01 18.48
CA PRO A 526 -22.61 1.36 19.05
C PRO A 526 -23.08 2.79 18.81
N GLN A 527 -24.40 2.99 18.83
CA GLN A 527 -25.06 4.26 18.49
C GLN A 527 -24.60 5.45 19.34
N ASN A 528 -24.32 5.21 20.63
CA ASN A 528 -23.97 6.27 21.59
C ASN A 528 -22.47 6.56 21.68
N VAL A 529 -21.63 5.87 20.88
CA VAL A 529 -20.19 6.17 20.81
C VAL A 529 -20.00 7.55 20.19
N THR A 530 -19.44 8.48 20.95
CA THR A 530 -19.14 9.84 20.51
C THR A 530 -17.71 10.00 20.00
N GLN A 531 -16.79 9.14 20.44
CA GLN A 531 -15.36 9.25 20.15
C GLN A 531 -14.68 7.90 19.96
N ILE A 532 -13.86 7.81 18.90
CA ILE A 532 -12.86 6.76 18.68
C ILE A 532 -11.51 7.46 18.70
N GLU A 533 -10.68 7.15 19.70
CA GLU A 533 -9.39 7.82 19.91
C GLU A 533 -8.29 7.33 18.95
N THR A 534 -7.05 7.74 19.21
CA THR A 534 -5.87 7.47 18.41
C THR A 534 -5.59 5.96 18.29
N SER A 535 -5.28 5.53 17.07
CA SER A 535 -4.73 4.21 16.76
C SER A 535 -5.60 3.00 17.16
N VAL A 536 -6.92 3.17 17.33
CA VAL A 536 -7.81 2.11 17.87
C VAL A 536 -7.75 0.81 17.05
N PHE A 537 -7.83 0.87 15.71
CA PHE A 537 -7.81 -0.30 14.82
C PHE A 537 -6.53 -0.41 13.99
N VAL A 538 -5.40 0.07 14.50
CA VAL A 538 -4.12 0.02 13.79
C VAL A 538 -3.69 -1.42 13.55
N ASN A 539 -3.19 -1.70 12.35
CA ASN A 539 -2.66 -2.99 11.95
C ASN A 539 -3.70 -4.13 12.11
N THR A 540 -4.89 -3.89 11.56
CA THR A 540 -6.00 -4.85 11.47
C THR A 540 -6.22 -5.28 10.00
N PRO A 541 -5.27 -5.99 9.37
CA PRO A 541 -5.30 -6.26 7.92
C PRO A 541 -6.49 -7.13 7.46
N MET A 542 -7.15 -7.85 8.37
CA MET A 542 -8.36 -8.64 8.08
C MET A 542 -9.67 -7.89 8.34
N LEU A 543 -9.62 -6.66 8.89
CA LEU A 543 -10.82 -5.86 9.19
C LEU A 543 -11.37 -5.30 7.88
N GLU A 544 -12.34 -5.99 7.30
CA GLU A 544 -12.91 -5.61 5.98
C GLU A 544 -14.06 -4.61 6.12
N THR A 545 -14.76 -4.60 7.26
CA THR A 545 -15.98 -3.81 7.46
C THR A 545 -16.06 -3.25 8.88
N VAL A 546 -16.45 -1.98 8.97
CA VAL A 546 -16.75 -1.26 10.21
C VAL A 546 -18.21 -0.82 10.12
N VAL A 547 -19.04 -1.25 11.06
CA VAL A 547 -20.49 -0.97 11.04
C VAL A 547 -20.82 0.07 12.10
N PHE A 548 -21.17 1.27 11.68
CA PHE A 548 -21.68 2.31 12.57
C PHE A 548 -23.18 2.12 12.78
N LYS A 549 -23.63 1.83 14.00
CA LYS A 549 -25.07 1.68 14.28
C LYS A 549 -25.77 3.03 14.13
N THR A 550 -26.94 3.01 13.49
CA THR A 550 -27.72 4.20 13.15
C THR A 550 -28.92 4.40 14.09
N PRO A 551 -29.22 5.64 14.52
CA PRO A 551 -28.42 6.85 14.30
C PRO A 551 -27.11 6.80 15.09
N SER A 552 -26.01 7.34 14.54
CA SER A 552 -24.71 7.38 15.23
C SER A 552 -24.48 8.73 15.92
N SER A 553 -23.73 8.71 17.02
CA SER A 553 -23.32 9.91 17.77
C SER A 553 -21.85 10.29 17.55
N LEU A 554 -21.11 9.53 16.72
CA LEU A 554 -19.66 9.64 16.54
C LEU A 554 -19.28 10.99 15.92
N LYS A 555 -18.35 11.72 16.55
CA LYS A 555 -17.93 13.06 16.10
C LYS A 555 -16.60 13.09 15.36
N THR A 556 -15.68 12.21 15.72
CA THR A 556 -14.30 12.24 15.24
C THR A 556 -13.82 10.84 14.90
N ILE A 557 -13.18 10.71 13.74
CA ILE A 557 -12.30 9.57 13.44
C ILE A 557 -10.89 9.96 13.90
N GLY A 558 -10.42 9.32 14.97
CA GLY A 558 -9.15 9.67 15.63
C GLY A 558 -7.90 9.43 14.78
N LYS A 559 -6.78 10.04 15.19
CA LYS A 559 -5.48 9.96 14.51
C LYS A 559 -5.09 8.49 14.28
N SER A 560 -4.67 8.14 13.07
CA SER A 560 -4.22 6.78 12.70
C SER A 560 -5.23 5.64 12.94
N THR A 561 -6.50 5.91 13.26
CA THR A 561 -7.47 4.91 13.75
C THR A 561 -7.53 3.63 12.90
N PHE A 562 -7.65 3.76 11.58
CA PHE A 562 -7.76 2.62 10.65
C PHE A 562 -6.45 2.33 9.95
N SER A 563 -5.32 2.84 10.44
CA SER A 563 -4.08 2.73 9.70
C SER A 563 -3.61 1.27 9.55
N LYS A 564 -3.21 0.86 8.33
CA LYS A 564 -2.98 -0.56 7.94
C LYS A 564 -4.20 -1.48 8.13
N SER A 565 -5.41 -0.94 8.12
CA SER A 565 -6.61 -1.77 8.17
C SER A 565 -6.92 -2.39 6.81
N GLY A 566 -7.59 -3.55 6.83
CA GLY A 566 -8.03 -4.27 5.64
C GLY A 566 -9.27 -3.69 4.95
N ILE A 567 -9.78 -2.54 5.43
CA ILE A 567 -11.04 -1.97 4.99
C ILE A 567 -11.02 -1.70 3.48
N ARG A 568 -12.10 -2.10 2.81
CA ARG A 568 -12.26 -1.91 1.35
C ARG A 568 -13.13 -0.71 1.02
N HIS A 569 -14.10 -0.43 1.89
CA HIS A 569 -15.07 0.63 1.79
C HIS A 569 -15.47 1.05 3.20
N ILE A 570 -15.72 2.34 3.40
CA ILE A 570 -16.21 2.87 4.67
C ILE A 570 -17.22 4.00 4.42
N GLU A 571 -18.40 3.87 5.03
CA GLU A 571 -19.41 4.91 5.08
C GLU A 571 -19.34 5.59 6.45
N LEU A 572 -18.86 6.83 6.48
CA LEU A 572 -18.80 7.60 7.71
C LEU A 572 -20.20 8.12 8.08
N PRO A 573 -20.63 8.03 9.36
CA PRO A 573 -21.96 8.49 9.74
C PRO A 573 -22.07 10.02 9.69
N ASN A 574 -23.28 10.53 9.42
CA ASN A 574 -23.61 11.96 9.34
C ASN A 574 -23.37 12.77 10.63
N SER A 575 -22.96 12.11 11.71
CA SER A 575 -22.56 12.75 12.96
C SER A 575 -21.08 13.19 12.96
N VAL A 576 -20.25 12.63 12.07
CA VAL A 576 -18.81 12.87 12.03
C VAL A 576 -18.52 14.28 11.52
N THR A 577 -17.79 15.05 12.31
CA THR A 577 -17.37 16.41 12.00
C THR A 577 -15.89 16.52 11.63
N LYS A 578 -15.07 15.55 12.04
CA LYS A 578 -13.61 15.59 11.89
C LYS A 578 -13.02 14.24 11.48
N ILE A 579 -12.08 14.28 10.53
CA ILE A 579 -11.20 13.17 10.17
C ILE A 579 -9.77 13.61 10.49
N GLU A 580 -9.17 13.00 11.51
CA GLU A 580 -7.84 13.39 12.01
C GLU A 580 -6.70 12.88 11.13
N GLU A 581 -5.48 13.32 11.46
CA GLU A 581 -4.25 12.98 10.74
C GLU A 581 -4.12 11.45 10.56
N GLN A 582 -3.78 11.01 9.35
CA GLN A 582 -3.49 9.60 9.06
C GLN A 582 -4.61 8.62 9.38
N ALA A 583 -5.86 9.08 9.56
CA ALA A 583 -6.99 8.23 9.96
C ALA A 583 -7.13 6.93 9.14
N PHE A 584 -6.81 6.97 7.85
CA PHE A 584 -6.83 5.86 6.90
C PHE A 584 -5.45 5.54 6.31
N ASP A 585 -4.36 5.94 6.97
CA ASP A 585 -3.00 5.77 6.45
C ASP A 585 -2.70 4.29 6.12
N ASN A 586 -2.24 4.02 4.91
CA ASN A 586 -2.01 2.69 4.38
C ASN A 586 -3.21 1.73 4.51
N CYS A 587 -4.43 2.19 4.26
CA CYS A 587 -5.53 1.27 3.96
C CYS A 587 -5.39 0.77 2.52
N ALA A 588 -4.44 -0.14 2.27
CA ALA A 588 -4.05 -0.56 0.93
C ALA A 588 -5.20 -1.17 0.11
N ASN A 589 -6.25 -1.69 0.76
CA ASN A 589 -7.43 -2.26 0.09
C ASN A 589 -8.58 -1.26 -0.07
N LEU A 590 -8.48 -0.06 0.49
CA LEU A 590 -9.53 0.96 0.46
C LEU A 590 -9.69 1.48 -0.95
N THR A 591 -10.88 1.33 -1.51
CA THR A 591 -11.20 1.73 -2.89
C THR A 591 -12.01 3.02 -2.97
N THR A 592 -12.87 3.25 -1.97
CA THR A 592 -13.75 4.41 -1.92
C THR A 592 -14.01 4.85 -0.47
N VAL A 593 -14.18 6.16 -0.28
CA VAL A 593 -14.59 6.77 1.00
C VAL A 593 -15.75 7.72 0.73
N LYS A 594 -16.78 7.71 1.59
CA LYS A 594 -17.86 8.69 1.56
C LYS A 594 -17.76 9.64 2.75
N VAL A 595 -17.54 10.93 2.47
CA VAL A 595 -17.44 12.03 3.42
C VAL A 595 -18.81 12.69 3.60
N PRO A 596 -19.40 12.67 4.80
CA PRO A 596 -20.74 13.20 5.03
C PRO A 596 -20.77 14.74 5.04
N ALA A 597 -21.98 15.31 4.91
CA ALA A 597 -22.20 16.75 4.88
C ALA A 597 -21.72 17.48 6.15
N SER A 598 -21.65 16.76 7.27
CA SER A 598 -21.24 17.26 8.59
C SER A 598 -19.74 17.48 8.75
N VAL A 599 -18.89 16.91 7.89
CA VAL A 599 -17.43 17.01 8.03
C VAL A 599 -16.97 18.44 7.73
N THR A 600 -16.38 19.07 8.73
CA THR A 600 -15.82 20.44 8.62
C THR A 600 -14.30 20.46 8.53
N GLU A 601 -13.64 19.34 8.83
CA GLU A 601 -12.18 19.26 8.91
C GLU A 601 -11.69 17.85 8.51
N ILE A 602 -10.79 17.82 7.53
CA ILE A 602 -10.00 16.66 7.13
C ILE A 602 -8.53 17.08 7.28
N LYS A 603 -7.82 16.45 8.20
CA LYS A 603 -6.42 16.77 8.45
C LYS A 603 -5.50 16.20 7.38
N THR A 604 -4.32 16.80 7.26
CA THR A 604 -3.26 16.40 6.34
C THR A 604 -2.93 14.92 6.47
N GLY A 605 -2.80 14.25 5.32
CA GLY A 605 -2.39 12.86 5.23
C GLY A 605 -3.42 11.82 5.69
N ALA A 606 -4.70 12.20 5.85
CA ALA A 606 -5.76 11.28 6.26
C ALA A 606 -5.86 10.01 5.41
N PHE A 607 -5.47 10.06 4.12
CA PHE A 607 -5.56 8.95 3.15
C PHE A 607 -4.20 8.55 2.54
N ASN A 608 -3.10 8.79 3.24
CA ASN A 608 -1.75 8.43 2.78
C ASN A 608 -1.64 6.93 2.47
N PHE A 609 -0.78 6.55 1.50
CA PHE A 609 -0.51 5.16 1.10
C PHE A 609 -1.77 4.32 0.74
N CYS A 610 -2.91 4.95 0.47
CA CYS A 610 -4.13 4.27 0.01
C CYS A 610 -4.05 3.98 -1.50
N GLU A 611 -3.12 3.11 -1.91
CA GLU A 611 -2.76 2.89 -3.33
C GLU A 611 -3.93 2.40 -4.22
N ASN A 612 -4.99 1.83 -3.64
CA ASN A 612 -6.18 1.39 -4.38
C ASN A 612 -7.36 2.36 -4.29
N LEU A 613 -7.22 3.51 -3.61
CA LEU A 613 -8.28 4.50 -3.48
C LEU A 613 -8.52 5.15 -4.83
N THR A 614 -9.73 5.00 -5.36
CA THR A 614 -10.14 5.55 -6.67
C THR A 614 -11.03 6.77 -6.55
N ALA A 615 -11.74 6.91 -5.42
CA ALA A 615 -12.63 8.04 -5.18
C ALA A 615 -12.81 8.37 -3.69
N ILE A 616 -12.80 9.67 -3.38
CA ILE A 616 -13.25 10.28 -2.13
C ILE A 616 -14.52 11.07 -2.48
N ASN A 617 -15.67 10.48 -2.22
CA ASN A 617 -16.97 11.08 -2.50
C ASN A 617 -17.38 12.00 -1.35
N VAL A 618 -17.92 13.17 -1.65
CA VAL A 618 -18.37 14.14 -0.63
C VAL A 618 -19.86 14.40 -0.84
N GLU A 619 -20.64 14.33 0.24
CA GLU A 619 -22.06 14.65 0.16
C GLU A 619 -22.30 16.11 -0.23
N ALA A 620 -23.29 16.35 -1.11
CA ALA A 620 -23.55 17.67 -1.71
C ALA A 620 -23.74 18.80 -0.67
N GLY A 621 -24.30 18.46 0.50
CA GLY A 621 -24.52 19.39 1.61
C GLY A 621 -23.26 19.81 2.38
N ASN A 622 -22.09 19.21 2.11
CA ASN A 622 -20.85 19.60 2.79
C ASN A 622 -20.47 21.05 2.46
N THR A 623 -20.12 21.84 3.48
CA THR A 623 -19.82 23.27 3.35
C THR A 623 -18.34 23.60 3.14
N LYS A 624 -17.45 22.61 3.28
CA LYS A 624 -15.98 22.80 3.27
C LYS A 624 -15.29 22.10 2.12
N TYR A 625 -15.78 20.93 1.74
CA TYR A 625 -15.19 20.10 0.71
C TYR A 625 -16.19 19.77 -0.40
N ALA A 626 -15.65 19.37 -1.54
CA ALA A 626 -16.38 18.76 -2.64
C ALA A 626 -15.60 17.55 -3.16
N SER A 627 -16.26 16.72 -3.96
CA SER A 627 -15.61 15.68 -4.74
C SER A 627 -15.63 16.07 -6.19
N LEU A 628 -14.49 15.94 -6.85
CA LEU A 628 -14.30 16.30 -8.24
C LEU A 628 -13.69 15.12 -8.97
N ASP A 629 -14.53 14.32 -9.63
CA ASP A 629 -14.14 13.04 -10.25
C ASP A 629 -13.40 12.10 -9.30
N GLY A 630 -13.95 12.00 -8.09
CA GLY A 630 -13.40 11.21 -7.01
C GLY A 630 -12.21 11.89 -6.30
N MET A 631 -11.73 13.04 -6.73
CA MET A 631 -10.67 13.78 -6.03
C MET A 631 -11.27 14.68 -4.95
N LEU A 632 -10.65 14.71 -3.77
CA LEU A 632 -11.09 15.59 -2.69
C LEU A 632 -10.59 17.01 -2.97
N CYS A 633 -11.48 17.98 -2.99
CA CYS A 633 -11.14 19.38 -3.20
C CYS A 633 -11.87 20.32 -2.23
N SER A 634 -11.46 21.59 -2.21
CA SER A 634 -12.17 22.66 -1.51
C SER A 634 -13.59 22.82 -2.05
N LYS A 635 -14.52 23.37 -1.24
CA LYS A 635 -15.93 23.53 -1.65
C LYS A 635 -16.12 24.35 -2.93
N ASP A 636 -15.28 25.34 -3.15
CA ASP A 636 -15.25 26.16 -4.37
C ASP A 636 -14.57 25.47 -5.56
N LYS A 637 -14.06 24.25 -5.36
CA LYS A 637 -13.36 23.41 -6.34
C LYS A 637 -12.09 24.03 -6.91
N LYS A 638 -11.48 24.97 -6.18
CA LYS A 638 -10.25 25.66 -6.61
C LYS A 638 -8.96 25.00 -6.13
N THR A 639 -9.02 24.22 -5.05
CA THR A 639 -7.85 23.58 -4.46
C THR A 639 -8.00 22.07 -4.42
N LEU A 640 -7.06 21.35 -5.03
CA LEU A 640 -6.93 19.91 -4.84
C LEU A 640 -6.39 19.65 -3.43
N VAL A 641 -7.19 18.95 -2.61
CA VAL A 641 -6.83 18.61 -1.23
C VAL A 641 -6.20 17.22 -1.17
N THR A 642 -6.73 16.24 -1.90
CA THR A 642 -6.17 14.88 -1.94
C THR A 642 -6.48 14.20 -3.27
N PHE A 643 -5.44 13.68 -3.90
CA PHE A 643 -5.50 12.84 -5.08
C PHE A 643 -5.64 11.36 -4.68
N PRO A 644 -6.67 10.65 -5.16
CA PRO A 644 -6.83 9.20 -4.92
C PRO A 644 -5.82 8.42 -5.79
N ALA A 645 -4.78 7.86 -5.18
CA ALA A 645 -3.67 7.19 -5.89
C ALA A 645 -4.09 6.09 -6.90
N GLY A 646 -5.18 5.38 -6.62
CA GLY A 646 -5.77 4.36 -7.50
C GLY A 646 -6.36 4.91 -8.79
N LYS A 647 -6.52 6.24 -8.90
CA LYS A 647 -6.95 6.95 -10.11
C LYS A 647 -5.78 7.28 -11.06
N ALA A 648 -4.54 7.05 -10.64
CA ALA A 648 -3.39 7.29 -11.50
C ALA A 648 -3.43 6.39 -12.76
N ASP A 649 -3.16 6.99 -13.90
CA ASP A 649 -3.04 6.32 -15.19
C ASP A 649 -1.61 6.51 -15.73
N SER A 650 -1.04 5.44 -16.31
CA SER A 650 0.35 5.45 -16.79
C SER A 650 0.57 6.22 -18.09
N LYS A 651 -0.51 6.48 -18.85
CA LYS A 651 -0.52 7.29 -20.07
C LYS A 651 -0.76 8.77 -19.77
N TYR A 652 -1.70 9.07 -18.87
CA TYR A 652 -2.06 10.44 -18.50
C TYR A 652 -2.79 10.49 -17.14
N THR A 653 -2.11 10.90 -16.07
CA THR A 653 -2.80 11.28 -14.83
C THR A 653 -3.22 12.75 -14.95
N LEU A 654 -4.35 12.98 -15.61
CA LEU A 654 -4.92 14.31 -15.82
C LEU A 654 -5.70 14.77 -14.58
N ILE A 655 -5.38 15.96 -14.06
CA ILE A 655 -6.12 16.55 -12.92
C ILE A 655 -7.08 17.67 -13.38
N PRO A 656 -8.15 17.93 -12.60
CA PRO A 656 -9.06 19.04 -12.82
C PRO A 656 -8.48 20.44 -12.83
N TYR A 657 -9.31 21.36 -13.32
CA TYR A 657 -9.07 22.80 -13.40
C TYR A 657 -9.00 23.48 -12.03
N PHE A 658 -8.06 23.06 -11.21
CA PHE A 658 -7.73 23.69 -9.94
C PHE A 658 -6.87 24.93 -10.15
N ASP A 659 -6.99 25.91 -9.26
CA ASP A 659 -6.08 27.05 -9.13
C ASP A 659 -4.82 26.61 -8.37
N THR A 660 -5.00 25.78 -7.33
CA THR A 660 -3.95 25.32 -6.41
C THR A 660 -3.93 23.80 -6.25
N VAL A 661 -2.74 23.21 -6.26
CA VAL A 661 -2.50 21.86 -5.74
C VAL A 661 -1.99 21.99 -4.31
N GLY A 662 -2.82 21.59 -3.35
CA GLY A 662 -2.56 21.79 -1.93
C GLY A 662 -1.39 20.97 -1.40
N GLU A 663 -0.92 21.33 -0.21
CA GLU A 663 0.11 20.57 0.49
C GLU A 663 -0.30 19.09 0.61
N TYR A 664 0.66 18.17 0.42
CA TYR A 664 0.45 16.73 0.53
C TYR A 664 -0.62 16.13 -0.41
N ALA A 665 -1.09 16.85 -1.44
CA ALA A 665 -2.18 16.38 -2.30
C ALA A 665 -1.96 14.99 -2.93
N PHE A 666 -0.75 14.66 -3.39
CA PHE A 666 -0.39 13.33 -3.94
C PHE A 666 0.44 12.51 -2.97
N TYR A 667 0.59 12.93 -1.71
CA TYR A 667 1.56 12.38 -0.79
C TYR A 667 1.51 10.85 -0.71
N SER A 668 2.67 10.22 -0.87
CA SER A 668 2.83 8.76 -0.83
C SER A 668 2.03 7.97 -1.87
N SER A 669 1.70 8.57 -3.02
CA SER A 669 0.97 7.88 -4.12
C SER A 669 1.95 7.20 -5.06
N ASN A 670 2.33 5.95 -4.79
CA ASN A 670 3.32 5.25 -5.62
C ASN A 670 2.77 4.76 -6.96
N LYS A 671 1.45 4.72 -7.17
CA LYS A 671 0.89 4.48 -8.51
C LYS A 671 1.06 5.64 -9.48
N VAL A 672 1.31 6.85 -8.98
CA VAL A 672 1.47 8.05 -9.82
C VAL A 672 2.86 8.02 -10.48
N SER A 673 2.88 7.87 -11.80
CA SER A 673 4.12 7.87 -12.61
C SER A 673 4.28 9.11 -13.49
N ASN A 674 3.21 9.84 -13.71
CA ASN A 674 3.16 11.09 -14.48
C ASN A 674 2.03 11.93 -13.91
N ILE A 675 2.06 13.26 -14.09
CA ILE A 675 0.94 14.15 -13.75
C ILE A 675 0.82 15.20 -14.83
N THR A 676 -0.39 15.39 -15.36
CA THR A 676 -0.70 16.45 -16.33
C THR A 676 -1.55 17.53 -15.66
N PHE A 677 -0.95 18.71 -15.49
CA PHE A 677 -1.55 19.89 -14.88
C PHE A 677 -2.19 20.79 -15.95
N PRO A 678 -3.49 21.14 -15.81
CA PRO A 678 -4.14 22.06 -16.73
C PRO A 678 -3.65 23.50 -16.54
N LYS A 679 -3.96 24.37 -17.51
CA LYS A 679 -3.53 25.78 -17.55
C LYS A 679 -4.01 26.64 -16.36
N SER A 680 -4.99 26.18 -15.60
CA SER A 680 -5.50 26.90 -14.42
C SER A 680 -4.60 26.76 -13.20
N VAL A 681 -3.75 25.72 -13.13
CA VAL A 681 -2.91 25.46 -11.96
C VAL A 681 -1.75 26.45 -11.96
N VAL A 682 -1.85 27.43 -11.06
CA VAL A 682 -0.84 28.50 -10.91
C VAL A 682 -0.02 28.36 -9.63
N ASN A 683 -0.46 27.53 -8.69
CA ASN A 683 0.24 27.27 -7.43
C ASN A 683 0.31 25.78 -7.10
N ILE A 684 1.48 25.31 -6.68
CA ILE A 684 1.70 23.95 -6.19
C ILE A 684 2.45 24.05 -4.86
N GLU A 685 1.78 23.64 -3.78
CA GLU A 685 2.27 23.83 -2.42
C GLU A 685 3.29 22.76 -2.00
N ASP A 686 3.92 23.00 -0.84
CA ASP A 686 5.03 22.22 -0.30
C ASP A 686 4.62 20.74 -0.15
N ARG A 687 5.55 19.84 -0.47
CA ARG A 687 5.39 18.39 -0.31
C ARG A 687 4.13 17.79 -0.98
N SER A 688 3.50 18.51 -1.90
CA SER A 688 2.35 18.01 -2.68
C SER A 688 2.67 16.71 -3.43
N LEU A 689 3.93 16.46 -3.78
CA LEU A 689 4.41 15.24 -4.46
C LEU A 689 5.34 14.38 -3.58
N ALA A 690 5.45 14.65 -2.29
CA ALA A 690 6.39 13.95 -1.43
C ALA A 690 6.05 12.46 -1.29
N LEU A 691 7.08 11.62 -1.11
CA LEU A 691 7.02 10.16 -1.08
C LEU A 691 6.39 9.49 -2.33
N CYS A 692 6.30 10.18 -3.47
CA CYS A 692 5.88 9.57 -4.74
C CYS A 692 7.06 8.90 -5.43
N LYS A 693 7.28 7.60 -5.21
CA LYS A 693 8.53 6.92 -5.61
C LYS A 693 8.63 6.58 -7.10
N ASN A 694 7.53 6.63 -7.84
CA ASN A 694 7.48 6.19 -9.24
C ASN A 694 7.26 7.31 -10.25
N ILE A 695 7.26 8.57 -9.81
CA ILE A 695 7.05 9.72 -10.71
C ILE A 695 8.20 9.86 -11.70
N LYS A 696 7.87 10.06 -12.98
CA LYS A 696 8.80 10.16 -14.11
C LYS A 696 8.60 11.43 -14.90
N SER A 697 7.42 12.04 -14.84
CA SER A 697 7.15 13.27 -15.56
C SER A 697 6.12 14.17 -14.90
N LEU A 698 6.30 15.48 -15.09
CA LEU A 698 5.34 16.52 -14.74
C LEU A 698 5.06 17.35 -15.99
N SER A 699 3.80 17.40 -16.43
CA SER A 699 3.39 18.06 -17.66
C SER A 699 2.51 19.28 -17.37
N PHE A 700 2.92 20.48 -17.77
CA PHE A 700 2.19 21.74 -17.56
C PHE A 700 1.60 22.28 -18.88
N MET A 701 0.27 22.34 -18.96
CA MET A 701 -0.45 22.70 -20.19
C MET A 701 -0.57 24.23 -20.44
N GLY A 702 -0.06 25.07 -19.54
CA GLY A 702 -0.17 26.53 -19.63
C GLY A 702 0.68 27.15 -20.75
N GLU A 703 0.10 28.09 -21.50
CA GLU A 703 0.78 28.87 -22.55
C GLU A 703 1.41 30.16 -22.00
N GLU A 704 0.82 30.69 -20.92
CA GLU A 704 1.23 31.94 -20.28
C GLU A 704 1.90 31.69 -18.93
N ASN A 705 1.33 30.79 -18.12
CA ASN A 705 1.75 30.57 -16.74
C ASN A 705 2.07 29.09 -16.51
N VAL A 706 3.28 28.82 -15.98
CA VAL A 706 3.72 27.52 -15.47
C VAL A 706 4.17 27.73 -14.01
N PRO A 707 3.63 26.97 -13.05
CA PRO A 707 3.82 27.23 -11.61
C PRO A 707 5.25 26.95 -11.16
N GLU A 708 5.87 27.87 -10.40
CA GLU A 708 7.21 27.65 -9.88
C GLU A 708 7.23 26.51 -8.84
N LEU A 709 8.07 25.50 -9.05
CA LEU A 709 8.22 24.37 -8.11
C LEU A 709 9.24 24.74 -7.01
N LYS A 710 8.87 24.47 -5.76
CA LYS A 710 9.73 24.63 -4.58
C LYS A 710 10.62 23.41 -4.37
N THR A 711 11.73 23.56 -3.63
CA THR A 711 12.73 22.48 -3.46
C THR A 711 12.20 21.26 -2.71
N ASP A 712 11.28 21.44 -1.77
CA ASP A 712 10.78 20.34 -0.90
C ASP A 712 9.54 19.64 -1.47
N ILE A 713 9.12 19.96 -2.70
CA ILE A 713 7.92 19.36 -3.31
C ILE A 713 8.03 17.84 -3.46
N LEU A 714 9.24 17.33 -3.71
CA LEU A 714 9.57 15.92 -3.94
C LEU A 714 10.28 15.26 -2.75
N PHE A 715 10.06 15.75 -1.52
CA PHE A 715 10.68 15.17 -0.32
C PHE A 715 10.58 13.63 -0.32
N ASN A 716 11.73 12.95 -0.31
CA ASN A 716 11.87 11.49 -0.36
C ASN A 716 11.06 10.76 -1.46
N SER A 717 10.89 11.42 -2.59
CA SER A 717 10.23 10.88 -3.79
C SER A 717 11.25 10.28 -4.76
N SER A 718 10.87 10.06 -6.02
CA SER A 718 11.85 9.79 -7.08
C SER A 718 12.95 10.84 -7.11
N ASN A 719 14.17 10.43 -7.46
CA ASN A 719 15.26 11.37 -7.70
C ASN A 719 14.80 12.41 -8.73
N PRO A 720 14.82 13.73 -8.42
CA PRO A 720 14.40 14.76 -9.35
C PRO A 720 15.09 14.69 -10.73
N GLN A 721 16.35 14.24 -10.75
CA GLN A 721 17.15 14.04 -11.97
C GLN A 721 16.70 12.85 -12.84
N ASP A 722 15.69 12.08 -12.41
CA ASP A 722 15.02 11.05 -13.21
C ASP A 722 13.67 11.52 -13.78
N ILE A 723 13.26 12.76 -13.50
CA ILE A 723 11.94 13.29 -13.85
C ILE A 723 12.06 14.31 -14.99
N ASN A 724 11.30 14.10 -16.07
CA ASN A 724 11.17 15.09 -17.15
C ASN A 724 10.08 16.12 -16.84
N ILE A 725 10.32 17.38 -17.17
CA ILE A 725 9.31 18.44 -17.15
C ILE A 725 8.85 18.70 -18.58
N TYR A 726 7.55 18.58 -18.83
CA TYR A 726 6.94 18.88 -20.12
C TYR A 726 6.15 20.18 -20.05
N VAL A 727 6.36 21.07 -21.01
CA VAL A 727 5.72 22.40 -21.07
C VAL A 727 5.23 22.71 -22.48
N ARG A 728 4.32 23.67 -22.65
CA ARG A 728 3.91 24.12 -23.98
C ARG A 728 5.06 24.81 -24.70
N LYS A 729 5.16 24.60 -26.02
CA LYS A 729 6.15 25.20 -26.88
C LYS A 729 6.09 26.73 -26.87
N ASP A 730 4.88 27.30 -26.95
CA ASP A 730 4.68 28.75 -26.88
C ASP A 730 5.18 29.35 -25.56
N TRP A 731 4.98 28.64 -24.43
CA TRP A 731 5.52 29.06 -23.15
C TRP A 731 7.05 28.91 -23.11
N TYR A 732 7.57 27.78 -23.59
CA TYR A 732 9.00 27.49 -23.61
C TYR A 732 9.80 28.50 -24.43
N ASP A 733 9.28 28.95 -25.57
CA ASP A 733 10.00 29.80 -26.51
C ASP A 733 10.10 31.26 -26.04
N LYS A 734 9.17 31.75 -25.22
CA LYS A 734 9.18 33.10 -24.62
C LYS A 734 10.48 33.38 -23.85
N THR A 735 11.05 34.57 -24.04
CA THR A 735 12.33 34.98 -23.43
C THR A 735 12.21 35.21 -21.93
N GLU A 736 11.06 35.71 -21.46
CA GLU A 736 10.76 35.96 -20.03
C GLU A 736 10.76 34.68 -19.18
N ASN A 737 10.51 33.51 -19.77
CA ASN A 737 10.47 32.22 -19.06
C ASN A 737 11.85 31.56 -18.87
N ALA A 738 12.92 32.17 -19.40
CA ALA A 738 14.27 31.60 -19.34
C ALA A 738 14.76 31.32 -17.90
N ALA A 739 14.41 32.18 -16.94
CA ALA A 739 14.80 32.00 -15.54
C ALA A 739 14.11 30.78 -14.89
N THR A 740 12.83 30.58 -15.18
CA THR A 740 12.06 29.43 -14.68
C THR A 740 12.56 28.12 -15.30
N ILE A 741 12.83 28.12 -16.61
CA ILE A 741 13.41 26.96 -17.31
C ILE A 741 14.77 26.59 -16.69
N GLN A 742 15.65 27.57 -16.45
CA GLN A 742 16.93 27.33 -15.81
C GLN A 742 16.77 26.77 -14.38
N LYS A 743 15.79 27.27 -13.62
CA LYS A 743 15.48 26.73 -12.28
C LYS A 743 15.08 25.26 -12.37
N TYR A 744 14.24 24.89 -13.32
CA TYR A 744 13.83 23.51 -13.53
C TYR A 744 14.98 22.63 -14.01
N ASP A 745 15.80 23.06 -14.96
CA ASP A 745 16.96 22.27 -15.42
C ASP A 745 17.98 22.02 -14.29
N ASN A 746 18.08 22.92 -13.31
CA ASN A 746 18.92 22.69 -12.13
C ASN A 746 18.37 21.64 -11.15
N ILE A 747 17.06 21.35 -11.21
CA ILE A 747 16.37 20.43 -10.29
C ILE A 747 16.07 19.10 -10.97
N PHE A 748 15.57 19.14 -12.20
CA PHE A 748 14.98 18.02 -12.94
C PHE A 748 15.89 17.53 -14.06
N LYS A 749 15.52 16.39 -14.67
CA LYS A 749 16.30 15.76 -15.73
C LYS A 749 16.42 16.64 -16.98
N ASN A 750 15.28 17.09 -17.49
CA ASN A 750 15.18 17.95 -18.68
C ASN A 750 13.87 18.75 -18.65
N VAL A 751 13.88 19.97 -19.18
CA VAL A 751 12.66 20.69 -19.63
C VAL A 751 12.46 20.51 -21.14
N ILE A 752 11.37 19.85 -21.53
CA ILE A 752 11.07 19.46 -22.91
C ILE A 752 9.75 20.14 -23.34
N PRO A 753 9.74 20.96 -24.41
CA PRO A 753 8.51 21.53 -24.93
C PRO A 753 7.67 20.51 -25.71
N SER A 754 6.38 20.79 -25.86
CA SER A 754 5.56 20.18 -26.92
C SER A 754 6.17 20.40 -28.30
N PHE A 755 5.71 19.61 -29.26
CA PHE A 755 6.27 19.60 -30.60
C PHE A 755 5.20 19.45 -31.68
N TYR A 756 5.57 19.86 -32.89
CA TYR A 756 4.83 19.60 -34.10
C TYR A 756 5.45 18.40 -34.81
N ALA A 757 4.63 17.45 -35.25
CA ALA A 757 5.14 16.22 -35.87
C ALA A 757 5.83 16.50 -37.21
N LYS A 758 6.98 15.85 -37.42
CA LYS A 758 7.77 15.95 -38.64
C LYS A 758 7.26 14.97 -39.69
N GLU A 759 6.82 15.46 -40.85
CA GLU A 759 6.68 14.60 -42.04
C GLU A 759 7.88 14.85 -42.99
N VAL A 760 8.72 13.83 -43.19
CA VAL A 760 9.78 13.86 -44.20
C VAL A 760 9.28 13.17 -45.46
N VAL A 761 8.76 13.94 -46.41
CA VAL A 761 8.52 13.46 -47.77
C VAL A 761 9.46 14.21 -48.72
N GLY A 762 10.45 13.51 -49.27
CA GLY A 762 11.32 14.05 -50.33
C GLY A 762 12.24 15.21 -49.94
N GLY A 763 12.59 15.35 -48.66
CA GLY A 763 13.53 16.39 -48.19
C GLY A 763 12.90 17.77 -47.93
N LYS A 764 11.56 17.89 -47.91
CA LYS A 764 10.86 19.09 -47.45
C LYS A 764 10.05 18.77 -46.19
N ASN A 765 10.14 19.63 -45.18
CA ASN A 765 9.34 19.54 -43.95
C ASN A 765 7.90 19.93 -44.27
N TYR A 766 6.95 19.01 -44.15
CA TYR A 766 5.53 19.37 -44.12
C TYR A 766 5.08 19.40 -42.66
N ASP A 767 4.75 20.59 -42.16
CA ASP A 767 4.13 20.74 -40.85
C ASP A 767 2.63 20.38 -40.97
N ARG A 768 2.20 19.38 -40.19
CA ARG A 768 0.78 19.00 -40.12
C ARG A 768 -0.04 19.94 -39.24
N GLY A 769 0.58 21.01 -38.71
CA GLY A 769 -0.02 22.03 -37.85
C GLY A 769 -0.61 21.48 -36.56
N ILE A 770 -0.32 20.23 -36.20
CA ILE A 770 -0.83 19.58 -34.98
C ILE A 770 0.25 19.64 -33.92
N GLU A 771 -0.09 20.25 -32.79
CA GLU A 771 0.77 20.25 -31.61
C GLU A 771 0.47 19.01 -30.75
N PHE A 772 1.52 18.24 -30.48
CA PHE A 772 1.51 17.11 -29.56
C PHE A 772 2.17 17.51 -28.24
N PHE A 773 1.46 17.26 -27.15
CA PHE A 773 1.91 17.55 -25.79
C PHE A 773 2.10 16.27 -25.01
N GLN A 774 3.28 16.10 -24.41
CA GLN A 774 3.68 14.91 -23.69
C GLN A 774 2.90 14.82 -22.37
N THR A 775 2.06 13.80 -22.22
CA THR A 775 1.32 13.52 -20.98
C THR A 775 2.05 12.53 -20.09
N SER A 776 2.96 11.75 -20.67
CA SER A 776 3.96 10.93 -19.96
C SER A 776 5.17 10.68 -20.85
N ASP A 777 6.20 9.99 -20.36
CA ASP A 777 7.44 9.72 -21.10
C ASP A 777 7.25 8.93 -22.40
N ASN A 778 6.11 8.26 -22.58
CA ASN A 778 5.84 7.43 -23.77
C ASN A 778 4.52 7.81 -24.47
N ASN A 779 3.80 8.82 -23.96
CA ASN A 779 2.48 9.17 -24.48
C ASN A 779 2.35 10.67 -24.69
N VAL A 780 1.65 11.03 -25.76
CA VAL A 780 1.25 12.40 -26.06
C VAL A 780 -0.27 12.50 -26.18
N GLY A 781 -0.76 13.68 -25.88
CA GLY A 781 -2.10 14.13 -26.25
C GLY A 781 -2.04 15.21 -27.31
N VAL A 782 -3.05 15.24 -28.18
CA VAL A 782 -3.23 16.36 -29.12
C VAL A 782 -3.75 17.55 -28.33
N ILE A 783 -3.11 18.71 -28.42
CA ILE A 783 -3.45 19.88 -27.58
C ILE A 783 -3.85 21.12 -28.37
N SER A 784 -3.34 21.29 -29.59
CA SER A 784 -3.67 22.46 -30.41
C SER A 784 -3.49 22.18 -31.89
N PHE A 785 -4.02 23.09 -32.72
CA PHE A 785 -3.98 22.96 -34.16
C PHE A 785 -3.91 24.33 -34.87
N GLU A 786 -2.93 24.49 -35.76
CA GLU A 786 -2.66 25.68 -36.59
C GLU A 786 -3.27 25.59 -37.99
N ASP A 787 -4.00 26.64 -38.38
CA ASP A 787 -4.82 26.73 -39.61
C ASP A 787 -4.11 27.43 -40.79
N GLU A 788 -2.82 27.75 -40.66
CA GLU A 788 -2.06 28.47 -41.71
C GLU A 788 -1.91 27.66 -43.01
N HIS A 789 -2.25 26.37 -42.99
CA HIS A 789 -2.07 25.44 -44.10
C HIS A 789 -3.36 25.22 -44.90
N GLU A 790 -3.28 25.22 -46.23
CA GLU A 790 -4.42 24.96 -47.13
C GLU A 790 -4.89 23.49 -47.11
N ARG A 791 -5.74 23.07 -46.17
CA ARG A 791 -6.23 21.68 -46.10
C ARG A 791 -7.63 21.52 -45.50
N THR A 792 -8.37 20.55 -46.01
CA THR A 792 -9.75 20.26 -45.56
C THR A 792 -9.86 19.09 -44.58
N SER A 793 -8.78 18.35 -44.31
CA SER A 793 -8.78 17.25 -43.34
C SER A 793 -7.42 17.01 -42.68
N VAL A 794 -7.43 16.45 -41.48
CA VAL A 794 -6.24 16.09 -40.68
C VAL A 794 -6.28 14.61 -40.32
N ILE A 795 -5.12 13.95 -40.39
CA ILE A 795 -4.91 12.58 -39.92
C ILE A 795 -3.92 12.60 -38.77
N ILE A 796 -4.36 12.07 -37.64
CA ILE A 796 -3.56 11.89 -36.43
C ILE A 796 -3.20 10.40 -36.36
N ASP A 797 -1.90 10.14 -36.44
CA ASP A 797 -1.37 8.78 -36.44
C ASP A 797 -1.38 8.16 -35.04
N LYS A 798 -1.06 6.86 -34.96
CA LYS A 798 -0.89 6.12 -33.71
C LYS A 798 0.31 6.60 -32.90
N GLU A 799 1.31 7.12 -33.61
CA GLU A 799 2.58 7.57 -33.05
C GLU A 799 2.90 8.98 -33.52
N ALA A 800 3.53 9.77 -32.66
CA ALA A 800 4.05 11.10 -32.97
C ALA A 800 5.56 11.12 -32.70
N VAL A 801 6.33 11.65 -33.64
CA VAL A 801 7.80 11.72 -33.55
C VAL A 801 8.22 13.14 -33.21
N GLN A 802 8.80 13.31 -32.02
CA GLN A 802 9.48 14.52 -31.60
C GLN A 802 10.86 14.56 -32.26
N PRO A 803 11.20 15.59 -33.05
CA PRO A 803 12.53 15.71 -33.63
C PRO A 803 13.59 15.96 -32.55
N ALA A 804 14.82 15.52 -32.80
CA ALA A 804 15.95 15.89 -31.96
C ALA A 804 16.16 17.41 -31.95
N PHE A 805 16.46 17.98 -30.78
CA PHE A 805 16.76 19.40 -30.63
C PHE A 805 17.74 19.64 -29.48
N THR A 806 18.34 20.83 -29.42
CA THR A 806 19.15 21.26 -28.28
C THR A 806 18.32 22.16 -27.39
N SER A 807 18.19 21.79 -26.12
CA SER A 807 17.46 22.59 -25.12
C SER A 807 18.12 23.96 -24.86
N LYS A 808 17.39 24.88 -24.24
CA LYS A 808 17.90 26.21 -23.82
C LYS A 808 19.07 26.13 -22.82
N SER A 809 19.23 25.01 -22.12
CA SER A 809 20.38 24.73 -21.24
C SER A 809 21.58 24.06 -21.96
N GLY A 810 21.48 23.83 -23.27
CA GLY A 810 22.56 23.24 -24.07
C GLY A 810 22.60 21.71 -24.05
N VAL A 811 21.62 21.05 -23.43
CA VAL A 811 21.50 19.58 -23.42
C VAL A 811 20.89 19.12 -24.75
N ALA A 812 21.53 18.14 -25.40
CA ALA A 812 21.01 17.52 -26.62
C ALA A 812 19.88 16.53 -26.27
N ILE A 813 18.67 16.83 -26.74
CA ILE A 813 17.49 15.97 -26.59
C ILE A 813 17.36 15.12 -27.87
N PRO A 814 17.41 13.78 -27.78
CA PRO A 814 17.32 12.92 -28.95
C PRO A 814 15.91 12.92 -29.55
N GLU A 815 15.80 12.41 -30.78
CA GLU A 815 14.52 12.09 -31.38
C GLU A 815 13.79 11.05 -30.53
N ALA A 816 12.49 11.24 -30.31
CA ALA A 816 11.67 10.37 -29.48
C ALA A 816 10.31 10.10 -30.15
N THR A 817 9.81 8.87 -30.02
CA THR A 817 8.51 8.45 -30.55
C THR A 817 7.54 8.22 -29.40
N TYR A 818 6.35 8.81 -29.49
CA TYR A 818 5.31 8.76 -28.47
C TYR A 818 4.04 8.13 -29.03
N SER A 819 3.33 7.36 -28.22
CA SER A 819 1.97 6.91 -28.55
C SER A 819 0.98 8.05 -28.40
N VAL A 820 0.10 8.26 -29.39
CA VAL A 820 -0.98 9.24 -29.30
C VAL A 820 -2.14 8.61 -28.53
N SER A 821 -2.38 9.10 -27.31
CA SER A 821 -3.29 8.42 -26.37
C SER A 821 -4.48 9.25 -25.92
N SER A 822 -4.44 10.57 -26.12
CA SER A 822 -5.49 11.48 -25.65
C SER A 822 -5.71 12.66 -26.60
N VAL A 823 -6.90 13.25 -26.48
CA VAL A 823 -7.22 14.57 -27.05
C VAL A 823 -7.40 15.49 -25.85
N LEU A 824 -6.42 16.35 -25.60
CA LEU A 824 -6.41 17.22 -24.43
C LEU A 824 -7.43 18.34 -24.59
N ASP A 825 -7.71 18.99 -23.46
CA ASP A 825 -8.66 20.08 -23.50
C ASP A 825 -8.14 21.24 -24.35
N PHE A 826 -9.07 21.96 -24.98
CA PHE A 826 -8.81 23.01 -25.98
C PHE A 826 -8.27 22.53 -27.35
N ALA A 827 -8.08 21.22 -27.53
CA ALA A 827 -7.66 20.70 -28.83
C ALA A 827 -8.71 21.03 -29.90
N PHE A 828 -8.28 21.66 -30.98
CA PHE A 828 -9.17 22.10 -32.06
C PHE A 828 -10.22 23.15 -31.64
N GLU A 829 -9.85 24.08 -30.78
CA GLU A 829 -10.59 25.33 -30.57
C GLU A 829 -10.25 26.41 -31.61
N GLU A 830 -11.07 27.46 -31.68
CA GLU A 830 -10.78 28.67 -32.46
C GLU A 830 -9.63 29.44 -31.79
N LYS A 831 -8.41 29.38 -32.35
CA LYS A 831 -7.22 30.11 -31.84
C LYS A 831 -6.66 31.16 -32.80
N SER A 832 -7.01 31.10 -34.08
CA SER A 832 -6.51 32.00 -35.13
C SER A 832 -7.66 32.45 -36.05
N THR A 833 -7.47 33.52 -36.80
CA THR A 833 -8.45 33.93 -37.82
C THR A 833 -8.56 32.84 -38.90
N PRO A 834 -9.77 32.56 -39.43
CA PRO A 834 -9.96 31.54 -40.47
C PRO A 834 -9.02 31.77 -41.65
N ASN A 835 -8.55 30.68 -42.27
CA ASN A 835 -7.66 30.79 -43.42
C ASN A 835 -8.36 31.62 -44.52
N PRO A 836 -7.76 32.72 -45.02
CA PRO A 836 -8.38 33.58 -46.03
C PRO A 836 -8.76 32.86 -47.32
N SER A 837 -8.14 31.70 -47.60
CA SER A 837 -8.42 30.87 -48.78
C SER A 837 -9.72 30.06 -48.69
N GLY A 838 -10.39 30.03 -47.53
CA GLY A 838 -11.61 29.24 -47.31
C GLY A 838 -11.40 27.73 -47.20
N LYS A 839 -10.15 27.24 -47.23
CA LYS A 839 -9.77 25.83 -47.10
C LYS A 839 -9.48 25.44 -45.64
N ASN A 840 -10.46 25.63 -44.76
CA ASN A 840 -10.35 25.26 -43.34
C ASN A 840 -10.50 23.74 -43.15
N VAL A 841 -9.94 23.20 -42.07
CA VAL A 841 -10.09 21.78 -41.71
C VAL A 841 -11.54 21.47 -41.34
N LYS A 842 -12.12 20.50 -42.06
CA LYS A 842 -13.50 20.01 -41.88
C LYS A 842 -13.59 18.62 -41.27
N ALA A 843 -12.56 17.79 -41.47
CA ALA A 843 -12.54 16.40 -41.02
C ALA A 843 -11.27 16.06 -40.22
N ILE A 844 -11.41 15.38 -39.08
CA ILE A 844 -10.28 14.90 -38.27
C ILE A 844 -10.37 13.37 -38.12
N VAL A 845 -9.25 12.70 -38.37
CA VAL A 845 -9.15 11.24 -38.34
C VAL A 845 -8.14 10.80 -37.29
N PHE A 846 -8.58 10.05 -36.29
CA PHE A 846 -7.77 9.47 -35.24
C PHE A 846 -7.47 8.00 -35.57
N LEU A 847 -6.22 7.70 -35.92
CA LEU A 847 -5.74 6.33 -36.15
C LEU A 847 -5.39 5.59 -34.85
N SER A 848 -5.26 6.33 -33.75
CA SER A 848 -4.91 5.81 -32.44
C SER A 848 -6.13 5.46 -31.58
N GLU A 849 -5.89 4.67 -30.53
CA GLU A 849 -6.88 4.42 -29.50
C GLU A 849 -6.83 5.56 -28.47
N ILE A 850 -7.77 6.50 -28.61
CA ILE A 850 -7.90 7.65 -27.74
C ILE A 850 -8.60 7.21 -26.45
N GLY A 851 -7.88 7.26 -25.33
CA GLY A 851 -8.39 6.90 -24.02
C GLY A 851 -9.07 8.05 -23.27
N SER A 852 -8.79 9.31 -23.63
CA SER A 852 -9.38 10.48 -22.97
C SER A 852 -9.57 11.65 -23.94
N ILE A 853 -10.69 12.36 -23.80
CA ILE A 853 -11.08 13.53 -24.60
C ILE A 853 -11.48 14.69 -23.68
N GLY A 854 -10.86 15.86 -23.85
CA GLY A 854 -11.20 17.11 -23.17
C GLY A 854 -12.56 17.68 -23.58
N LEU A 855 -13.34 18.27 -22.65
CA LEU A 855 -14.68 18.81 -22.97
C LEU A 855 -14.71 19.97 -23.95
N LYS A 856 -13.65 20.73 -24.05
CA LYS A 856 -13.54 21.83 -25.00
C LYS A 856 -12.73 21.44 -26.22
N ALA A 857 -12.47 20.13 -26.38
CA ALA A 857 -12.01 19.60 -27.65
C ALA A 857 -13.08 19.83 -28.74
N PHE A 858 -12.65 19.96 -30.00
CA PHE A 858 -13.51 19.99 -31.20
C PHE A 858 -14.49 21.16 -31.35
N LYS A 859 -14.33 22.24 -30.57
CA LYS A 859 -15.23 23.40 -30.61
C LYS A 859 -15.11 24.27 -31.88
N ARG A 860 -14.02 24.15 -32.66
CA ARG A 860 -13.82 24.94 -33.89
C ARG A 860 -14.97 24.77 -34.87
N SER A 861 -15.49 25.88 -35.38
CA SER A 861 -16.72 25.93 -36.19
C SER A 861 -16.60 25.15 -37.51
N SER A 862 -15.42 25.15 -38.12
CA SER A 862 -15.15 24.47 -39.39
C SER A 862 -15.21 22.95 -39.33
N ILE A 863 -15.06 22.34 -38.15
CA ILE A 863 -15.01 20.88 -37.99
C ILE A 863 -16.42 20.31 -38.06
N GLU A 864 -16.66 19.51 -39.09
CA GLU A 864 -17.93 18.86 -39.42
C GLU A 864 -17.89 17.35 -39.13
N GLN A 865 -16.72 16.72 -39.25
CA GLN A 865 -16.57 15.26 -39.28
C GLN A 865 -15.41 14.79 -38.38
N LEU A 866 -15.67 13.79 -37.53
CA LEU A 866 -14.68 13.16 -36.66
C LEU A 866 -14.66 11.66 -36.92
N PHE A 867 -13.48 11.06 -37.06
CA PHE A 867 -13.33 9.63 -37.33
C PHE A 867 -12.47 9.00 -36.23
N PHE A 868 -13.04 8.05 -35.48
CA PHE A 868 -12.34 7.30 -34.44
C PHE A 868 -12.24 5.82 -34.84
N VAL A 869 -11.03 5.34 -35.12
CA VAL A 869 -10.80 3.93 -35.48
C VAL A 869 -10.31 3.06 -34.31
N GLY A 870 -10.37 3.60 -33.09
CA GLY A 870 -10.08 2.86 -31.86
C GLY A 870 -11.10 1.74 -31.58
N ASN A 871 -10.70 0.75 -30.78
CA ASN A 871 -11.57 -0.39 -30.43
C ASN A 871 -12.47 -0.13 -29.23
N ALA A 872 -12.23 0.94 -28.48
CA ALA A 872 -13.00 1.40 -27.34
C ALA A 872 -13.17 2.93 -27.41
N PRO A 873 -14.30 3.48 -26.93
CA PRO A 873 -14.43 4.92 -26.73
C PRO A 873 -13.53 5.38 -25.57
N GLY A 874 -12.93 6.56 -25.70
CA GLY A 874 -12.22 7.21 -24.60
C GLY A 874 -13.18 7.87 -23.61
N ASP A 875 -12.69 8.11 -22.40
CA ASP A 875 -13.42 8.82 -21.36
C ASP A 875 -13.55 10.32 -21.71
N LEU A 876 -14.75 10.87 -21.56
CA LEU A 876 -15.00 12.30 -21.73
C LEU A 876 -14.66 13.00 -20.42
N THR A 877 -13.59 13.79 -20.39
CA THR A 877 -13.11 14.48 -19.18
C THR A 877 -13.88 15.77 -18.98
N TYR A 878 -14.74 15.84 -17.94
CA TYR A 878 -15.78 16.86 -17.77
C TYR A 878 -15.27 18.28 -17.40
N ASP A 879 -16.00 19.33 -17.78
CA ASP A 879 -15.72 20.74 -17.44
C ASP A 879 -16.07 20.92 -15.96
N ASN A 880 -15.06 21.29 -15.17
CA ASN A 880 -15.08 21.15 -13.72
C ASN A 880 -15.54 19.77 -13.22
N TYR A 881 -15.33 18.66 -13.98
CA TYR A 881 -15.50 17.28 -13.49
C TYR A 881 -16.86 16.95 -12.82
N GLU A 882 -17.87 17.76 -13.11
CA GLU A 882 -19.29 17.52 -12.89
C GLU A 882 -19.94 17.46 -14.27
N LEU A 883 -21.00 16.65 -14.44
CA LEU A 883 -21.76 16.59 -15.69
C LEU A 883 -22.23 18.02 -16.05
N PRO A 884 -21.68 18.65 -17.09
CA PRO A 884 -22.11 19.99 -17.46
C PRO A 884 -23.20 19.90 -18.51
N ASN A 885 -23.91 21.02 -18.70
CA ASN A 885 -24.68 21.30 -19.92
C ASN A 885 -23.75 21.46 -21.16
N ASP A 886 -22.44 21.25 -21.01
CA ASP A 886 -21.41 21.45 -22.02
C ASP A 886 -20.79 20.10 -22.40
N TYR A 887 -20.36 19.99 -23.65
CA TYR A 887 -20.12 18.71 -24.30
C TYR A 887 -19.11 18.86 -25.44
N PRO A 888 -18.14 17.94 -25.63
CA PRO A 888 -17.03 18.17 -26.56
C PRO A 888 -17.47 18.20 -28.02
N PHE A 889 -18.59 17.53 -28.33
CA PHE A 889 -19.11 17.47 -29.68
C PHE A 889 -20.20 18.53 -29.89
N LYS A 890 -20.20 19.16 -31.07
CA LYS A 890 -21.23 20.11 -31.48
C LYS A 890 -22.47 19.39 -32.02
N GLU A 891 -23.61 20.08 -31.96
CA GLU A 891 -24.84 19.63 -32.61
C GLU A 891 -24.60 19.43 -34.12
N ASN A 892 -25.04 18.28 -34.66
CA ASN A 892 -24.84 17.86 -36.06
C ASN A 892 -23.40 17.53 -36.51
N GLN A 893 -22.40 17.50 -35.60
CA GLN A 893 -21.11 16.88 -35.95
C GLN A 893 -21.30 15.38 -36.21
N LYS A 894 -20.77 14.89 -37.34
CA LYS A 894 -20.84 13.47 -37.67
C LYS A 894 -19.62 12.75 -37.10
N ILE A 895 -19.88 11.72 -36.31
CA ILE A 895 -18.84 10.93 -35.64
C ILE A 895 -18.84 9.54 -36.25
N TYR A 896 -17.74 9.19 -36.91
CA TYR A 896 -17.56 7.91 -37.59
C TYR A 896 -16.75 6.96 -36.74
N VAL A 897 -17.31 5.79 -36.46
CA VAL A 897 -16.69 4.73 -35.67
C VAL A 897 -16.81 3.38 -36.38
N LYS A 898 -16.08 2.38 -35.90
CA LYS A 898 -16.18 1.01 -36.42
C LYS A 898 -17.61 0.48 -36.27
N ARG A 899 -18.11 -0.25 -37.29
CA ARG A 899 -19.47 -0.83 -37.29
C ARG A 899 -19.75 -1.64 -36.03
N THR A 900 -18.78 -2.46 -35.63
CA THR A 900 -18.82 -3.31 -34.41
C THR A 900 -18.80 -2.51 -33.10
N LYS A 901 -18.47 -1.22 -33.14
CA LYS A 901 -18.26 -0.34 -31.97
C LYS A 901 -19.27 0.80 -31.87
N VAL A 902 -20.16 0.99 -32.85
CA VAL A 902 -21.22 2.02 -32.82
C VAL A 902 -21.96 2.02 -31.48
N ASN A 903 -22.46 0.86 -31.06
CA ASN A 903 -23.20 0.74 -29.79
C ASN A 903 -22.33 1.07 -28.56
N SER A 904 -21.05 0.67 -28.55
CA SER A 904 -20.13 0.96 -27.44
C SER A 904 -19.89 2.47 -27.31
N TYR A 905 -19.66 3.15 -28.43
CA TYR A 905 -19.47 4.61 -28.46
C TYR A 905 -20.76 5.35 -28.13
N GLN A 906 -21.91 4.90 -28.64
CA GLN A 906 -23.21 5.47 -28.30
C GLN A 906 -23.52 5.35 -26.80
N THR A 907 -23.21 4.20 -26.20
CA THR A 907 -23.42 3.97 -24.75
C THR A 907 -22.52 4.85 -23.90
N ALA A 908 -21.26 5.04 -24.31
CA ALA A 908 -20.28 5.80 -23.54
C ALA A 908 -20.43 7.32 -23.69
N TRP A 909 -20.80 7.80 -24.87
CA TRP A 909 -20.79 9.23 -25.17
C TRP A 909 -22.18 9.87 -25.11
N GLN A 910 -23.26 9.18 -25.53
CA GLN A 910 -24.57 9.84 -25.56
C GLN A 910 -25.17 10.01 -24.15
N THR A 911 -25.85 11.13 -23.94
CA THR A 911 -26.62 11.41 -22.72
C THR A 911 -28.06 11.77 -23.09
N THR A 912 -28.94 11.90 -22.08
CA THR A 912 -30.33 12.35 -22.29
C THR A 912 -30.42 13.74 -22.96
N GLU A 913 -29.40 14.57 -22.78
CA GLU A 913 -29.34 15.95 -23.28
C GLU A 913 -28.53 16.08 -24.59
N HIS A 914 -27.64 15.13 -24.88
CA HIS A 914 -26.77 15.15 -26.06
C HIS A 914 -26.92 13.87 -26.89
N THR A 915 -27.71 13.95 -27.97
CA THR A 915 -27.81 12.90 -29.00
C THR A 915 -26.78 13.14 -30.08
N LEU A 916 -25.98 12.14 -30.42
CA LEU A 916 -24.89 12.27 -31.38
C LEU A 916 -25.13 11.50 -32.67
N GLY A 917 -24.67 12.07 -33.78
CA GLY A 917 -24.61 11.40 -35.09
C GLY A 917 -23.49 10.36 -35.17
N ILE A 918 -23.40 9.46 -34.19
CA ILE A 918 -22.43 8.35 -34.19
C ILE A 918 -22.91 7.29 -35.18
N THR A 919 -22.14 7.10 -36.26
CA THR A 919 -22.46 6.13 -37.30
C THR A 919 -21.21 5.43 -37.81
N HIS A 920 -21.39 4.33 -38.53
CA HIS A 920 -20.35 3.69 -39.32
C HIS A 920 -20.48 4.03 -40.82
N GLU A 921 -21.56 4.71 -41.20
CA GLU A 921 -21.91 5.05 -42.58
C GLU A 921 -21.23 6.35 -42.99
N ILE A 922 -20.09 6.25 -43.66
CA ILE A 922 -19.27 7.40 -44.06
C ILE A 922 -19.87 8.05 -45.33
N PRO A 923 -20.24 9.34 -45.34
CA PRO A 923 -20.77 10.03 -46.52
C PRO A 923 -19.71 10.12 -47.60
N GLN A 924 -20.07 9.65 -48.78
CA GLN A 924 -19.23 9.72 -49.97
C GLN A 924 -19.79 10.80 -50.89
N THR A 925 -19.45 12.07 -50.68
CA THR A 925 -19.74 13.11 -51.68
C THR A 925 -18.56 13.22 -52.63
N THR A 926 -18.67 12.61 -53.80
CA THR A 926 -17.74 12.84 -54.91
C THR A 926 -18.38 13.80 -55.91
N HIS A 927 -17.68 14.89 -56.23
CA HIS A 927 -17.93 15.56 -57.51
C HIS A 927 -17.52 14.63 -58.65
N SER A 928 -17.99 14.89 -59.86
CA SER A 928 -17.88 14.08 -61.10
C SER A 928 -16.47 13.62 -61.54
N TYR A 929 -15.46 13.85 -60.69
CA TYR A 929 -14.05 13.48 -60.85
C TYR A 929 -13.41 12.87 -59.57
N GLY A 930 -14.17 12.42 -58.56
CA GLY A 930 -13.67 12.08 -57.23
C GLY A 930 -13.07 10.68 -57.03
N ALA A 931 -11.97 10.61 -56.27
CA ALA A 931 -11.35 9.37 -55.76
C ALA A 931 -11.92 8.96 -54.39
N ALA A 932 -11.84 7.66 -54.05
CA ALA A 932 -12.33 7.10 -52.79
C ALA A 932 -11.31 7.25 -51.63
N ARG A 933 -11.78 7.57 -50.42
CA ARG A 933 -10.98 7.57 -49.18
C ARG A 933 -11.29 6.29 -48.38
N CYS A 934 -10.29 5.42 -48.17
CA CYS A 934 -10.44 4.22 -47.35
C CYS A 934 -9.92 4.47 -45.93
N TYR A 935 -10.64 3.95 -44.93
CA TYR A 935 -10.29 4.07 -43.53
C TYR A 935 -10.28 2.67 -42.86
N PRO A 936 -9.47 2.44 -41.81
CA PRO A 936 -9.39 1.15 -41.13
C PRO A 936 -10.60 0.92 -40.19
N PHE A 937 -11.80 0.75 -40.76
CA PHE A 937 -13.02 0.40 -40.04
C PHE A 937 -13.36 -1.09 -40.20
N ASP A 938 -13.86 -1.72 -39.12
CA ASP A 938 -14.27 -3.11 -39.09
C ASP A 938 -15.54 -3.33 -39.92
N VAL A 939 -15.55 -4.31 -40.83
CA VAL A 939 -16.73 -4.71 -41.59
C VAL A 939 -17.26 -6.06 -41.11
N GLN A 940 -18.55 -6.11 -40.75
CA GLN A 940 -19.31 -7.35 -40.71
C GLN A 940 -19.98 -7.55 -42.08
N TYR A 941 -19.78 -8.71 -42.69
CA TYR A 941 -20.59 -9.16 -43.82
C TYR A 941 -22.01 -9.42 -43.30
N ASP A 942 -22.99 -8.64 -43.71
CA ASP A 942 -24.39 -9.01 -43.49
C ASP A 942 -24.73 -10.10 -44.51
N ASN A 943 -25.44 -11.15 -44.05
CA ASN A 943 -25.75 -12.28 -44.93
C ASN A 943 -26.67 -11.91 -46.12
N ASN A 944 -27.15 -10.66 -46.20
CA ASN A 944 -28.07 -10.17 -47.22
C ASN A 944 -27.62 -8.88 -47.94
N GLY A 945 -26.47 -8.28 -47.60
CA GLY A 945 -25.95 -7.07 -48.23
C GLY A 945 -24.61 -7.32 -48.91
N ASP A 946 -24.49 -6.84 -50.13
CA ASP A 946 -23.40 -7.18 -51.03
C ASP A 946 -22.23 -6.21 -50.79
N VAL A 947 -21.13 -6.66 -50.17
CA VAL A 947 -19.90 -5.86 -50.05
C VAL A 947 -19.13 -5.95 -51.38
N ARG A 948 -19.16 -4.90 -52.20
CA ARG A 948 -18.67 -4.92 -53.59
C ARG A 948 -17.26 -4.31 -53.77
N PRO A 949 -16.34 -4.98 -54.51
CA PRO A 949 -14.97 -4.50 -54.73
C PRO A 949 -14.83 -3.42 -55.81
N TYR A 950 -13.78 -2.60 -55.71
CA TYR A 950 -13.44 -1.52 -56.65
C TYR A 950 -12.00 -1.65 -57.17
N LEU A 951 -11.78 -1.33 -58.44
CA LEU A 951 -10.49 -1.35 -59.13
C LEU A 951 -10.05 0.08 -59.50
N PRO A 952 -8.82 0.52 -59.19
CA PRO A 952 -8.27 1.74 -59.76
C PRO A 952 -8.25 1.68 -61.31
N VAL A 953 -8.59 2.76 -62.00
CA VAL A 953 -8.66 2.83 -63.47
C VAL A 953 -7.83 3.96 -64.09
N ASP A 954 -7.35 4.92 -63.29
CA ASP A 954 -6.51 6.01 -63.78
C ASP A 954 -5.52 6.46 -62.69
N PHE A 955 -4.24 6.19 -62.94
CA PHE A 955 -3.11 6.57 -62.08
C PHE A 955 -2.36 7.80 -62.61
N SER A 956 -2.76 8.36 -63.75
CA SER A 956 -2.01 9.41 -64.48
C SER A 956 -1.87 10.73 -63.71
N ARG A 957 -2.68 10.93 -62.68
CA ARG A 957 -2.67 12.10 -61.80
C ARG A 957 -2.09 11.83 -60.40
N MET A 958 -1.66 10.59 -60.13
CA MET A 958 -1.01 10.26 -58.87
C MET A 958 0.34 10.97 -58.80
N THR A 959 0.41 11.90 -57.86
CA THR A 959 1.64 12.59 -57.49
C THR A 959 1.80 12.48 -55.97
N PRO A 960 2.99 12.72 -55.42
CA PRO A 960 3.16 12.76 -53.97
C PRO A 960 2.19 13.73 -53.24
N ALA A 961 1.67 14.74 -53.94
CA ALA A 961 0.68 15.69 -53.42
C ALA A 961 -0.79 15.21 -53.53
N TYR A 962 -1.08 14.24 -54.41
CA TYR A 962 -2.41 13.68 -54.63
C TYR A 962 -2.29 12.16 -54.84
N PRO A 963 -2.19 11.36 -53.78
CA PRO A 963 -1.88 9.92 -53.85
C PRO A 963 -3.10 9.07 -54.25
N TYR A 964 -4.11 9.65 -54.89
CA TYR A 964 -5.37 8.97 -55.19
C TYR A 964 -5.46 8.60 -56.67
N ALA A 965 -5.76 7.34 -56.95
CA ALA A 965 -6.12 6.87 -58.28
C ALA A 965 -7.65 6.95 -58.45
N ARG A 966 -8.10 7.24 -59.67
CA ARG A 966 -9.52 7.08 -60.04
C ARG A 966 -9.86 5.59 -59.94
N ALA A 967 -11.04 5.20 -59.46
CA ALA A 967 -11.45 3.79 -59.36
C ALA A 967 -12.84 3.53 -59.97
N ARG A 968 -13.12 2.27 -60.35
CA ARG A 968 -14.41 1.77 -60.84
C ARG A 968 -14.86 0.58 -60.01
N ARG A 969 -16.17 0.40 -59.88
CA ARG A 969 -16.79 -0.79 -59.26
C ARG A 969 -16.59 -2.00 -60.17
N ILE A 970 -16.31 -3.17 -59.59
CA ILE A 970 -16.23 -4.45 -60.33
C ILE A 970 -17.58 -5.15 -60.21
N ASP A 971 -18.59 -4.63 -60.88
CA ASP A 971 -19.83 -5.36 -61.10
C ASP A 971 -19.61 -6.24 -62.34
N ASN A 972 -19.77 -7.56 -62.23
CA ASN A 972 -19.74 -8.56 -63.33
C ASN A 972 -18.41 -9.21 -63.71
N GLY A 973 -17.40 -9.23 -62.83
CA GLY A 973 -16.22 -10.09 -63.00
C GLY A 973 -15.22 -9.67 -64.08
N TYR A 974 -15.29 -8.41 -64.53
CA TYR A 974 -14.39 -7.83 -65.52
C TYR A 974 -13.22 -7.08 -64.85
N VAL A 975 -11.99 -7.52 -65.10
CA VAL A 975 -10.76 -6.76 -64.82
C VAL A 975 -10.26 -6.28 -66.18
N PRO A 976 -10.21 -4.95 -66.45
CA PRO A 976 -9.77 -4.44 -67.74
C PRO A 976 -8.38 -4.97 -68.11
N ALA A 977 -8.19 -5.37 -69.36
CA ALA A 977 -6.86 -5.64 -69.87
C ALA A 977 -5.95 -4.43 -69.57
N PHE A 978 -4.69 -4.70 -69.21
CA PHE A 978 -3.64 -3.73 -68.87
C PHE A 978 -3.62 -3.18 -67.42
N LEU A 979 -4.51 -3.63 -66.54
CA LEU A 979 -4.54 -3.21 -65.14
C LEU A 979 -4.30 -4.42 -64.21
N GLY A 980 -3.11 -4.49 -63.60
CA GLY A 980 -2.71 -5.64 -62.78
C GLY A 980 -3.45 -5.74 -61.45
N VAL A 981 -3.79 -6.96 -61.01
CA VAL A 981 -4.34 -7.28 -59.69
C VAL A 981 -3.40 -8.26 -58.98
N LEU A 982 -3.13 -8.06 -57.69
CA LEU A 982 -2.46 -9.07 -56.87
C LEU A 982 -3.55 -9.93 -56.20
N LEU A 983 -3.48 -11.25 -56.35
CA LEU A 983 -4.45 -12.18 -55.75
C LEU A 983 -3.81 -12.98 -54.63
N HIS A 984 -4.50 -13.08 -53.51
CA HIS A 984 -4.09 -13.84 -52.34
C HIS A 984 -5.24 -14.77 -51.91
N SER A 985 -4.97 -16.04 -51.61
CA SER A 985 -5.97 -16.97 -51.06
C SER A 985 -5.82 -17.04 -49.54
N ARG A 986 -6.85 -16.64 -48.80
CA ARG A 986 -6.91 -16.76 -47.33
C ARG A 986 -8.28 -17.28 -46.90
N ASN A 987 -8.30 -18.24 -45.98
CA ASN A 987 -9.52 -18.75 -45.38
C ASN A 987 -9.89 -17.87 -44.16
N ALA A 988 -10.31 -16.62 -44.39
CA ALA A 988 -10.56 -15.63 -43.32
C ALA A 988 -12.02 -15.16 -43.30
N ALA A 989 -12.61 -15.08 -42.10
CA ALA A 989 -14.01 -14.69 -41.88
C ALA A 989 -14.23 -13.17 -41.72
N SER A 990 -13.19 -12.34 -41.81
CA SER A 990 -13.25 -10.87 -41.54
C SER A 990 -12.12 -10.10 -42.26
N ALA A 991 -12.25 -8.76 -42.31
CA ALA A 991 -11.35 -7.81 -42.96
C ALA A 991 -11.08 -6.58 -42.08
N THR A 992 -9.90 -5.97 -42.19
CA THR A 992 -9.43 -4.87 -41.31
C THR A 992 -9.49 -3.46 -41.91
N SER A 993 -9.92 -3.29 -43.17
CA SER A 993 -10.09 -1.98 -43.84
C SER A 993 -11.15 -2.02 -44.96
N TYR A 994 -11.90 -0.92 -45.17
CA TYR A 994 -12.98 -0.84 -46.17
C TYR A 994 -13.21 0.58 -46.73
N CYS A 995 -13.80 0.62 -47.93
CA CYS A 995 -14.25 1.79 -48.68
C CYS A 995 -15.69 1.54 -49.17
N GLU A 996 -16.68 2.32 -48.71
CA GLU A 996 -18.08 2.25 -49.19
C GLU A 996 -18.34 3.30 -50.28
N MET A 997 -19.27 3.06 -51.21
CA MET A 997 -19.89 4.06 -52.09
C MET A 997 -21.39 3.74 -52.19
N THR A 998 -22.24 4.77 -52.20
CA THR A 998 -23.72 4.62 -52.21
C THR A 998 -24.27 4.45 -53.63
N ASP A 999 -25.41 3.75 -53.77
CA ASP A 999 -26.04 3.45 -55.06
C ASP A 999 -26.44 4.70 -55.89
N THR A 1000 -26.64 5.86 -55.25
CA THR A 1000 -26.99 7.13 -55.94
C THR A 1000 -25.85 7.70 -56.81
N GLN A 1001 -24.66 7.08 -56.77
CA GLN A 1001 -23.45 7.53 -57.47
C GLN A 1001 -23.22 6.79 -58.80
N ASP A 1002 -24.18 5.97 -59.22
CA ASP A 1002 -24.14 5.17 -60.43
C ASP A 1002 -24.83 5.88 -61.62
N HIS A 1003 -24.04 6.43 -62.54
CA HIS A 1003 -24.52 6.74 -63.89
C HIS A 1003 -23.81 5.81 -64.88
N HIS A 1004 -24.37 4.63 -65.12
CA HIS A 1004 -25.13 4.31 -66.33
C HIS A 1004 -25.68 2.89 -66.19
N ALA A 1005 -27.01 2.75 -66.12
CA ALA A 1005 -27.67 1.47 -66.30
C ALA A 1005 -27.32 0.93 -67.71
N VAL A 1006 -26.52 -0.14 -67.77
CA VAL A 1006 -26.37 -0.93 -68.99
C VAL A 1006 -27.61 -1.80 -69.09
N ASN A 1007 -28.48 -1.50 -70.07
CA ASN A 1007 -29.54 -2.42 -70.48
C ASN A 1007 -28.88 -3.72 -70.96
N ASP A 1008 -28.96 -4.80 -70.17
CA ASP A 1008 -28.60 -6.15 -70.60
C ASP A 1008 -29.73 -6.72 -71.48
N PRO A 1009 -29.52 -6.86 -72.81
CA PRO A 1009 -30.54 -7.35 -73.72
C PRO A 1009 -30.62 -8.88 -73.74
N SER A 1010 -29.74 -9.60 -73.04
CA SER A 1010 -29.55 -11.05 -73.20
C SER A 1010 -30.37 -11.91 -72.25
N GLY A 1011 -30.84 -11.35 -71.12
CA GLY A 1011 -31.63 -12.09 -70.12
C GLY A 1011 -30.93 -13.31 -69.51
N LYS A 1012 -29.60 -13.43 -69.64
CA LYS A 1012 -28.83 -14.62 -69.26
C LYS A 1012 -28.23 -14.58 -67.85
N TYR A 1013 -28.40 -13.50 -67.11
CA TYR A 1013 -27.76 -13.33 -65.80
C TYR A 1013 -28.82 -13.13 -64.70
N SER A 1014 -28.89 -14.09 -63.77
CA SER A 1014 -29.68 -13.95 -62.54
C SER A 1014 -28.77 -13.61 -61.35
N ALA A 1015 -29.25 -12.75 -60.46
CA ALA A 1015 -28.56 -12.29 -59.25
C ALA A 1015 -28.19 -13.41 -58.25
N ALA A 1016 -28.55 -14.67 -58.53
CA ALA A 1016 -28.49 -15.76 -57.57
C ALA A 1016 -27.17 -16.57 -57.58
N THR A 1017 -26.25 -16.40 -58.54
CA THR A 1017 -25.24 -17.46 -58.78
C THR A 1017 -23.76 -17.12 -58.81
N TYR A 1018 -23.31 -15.87 -58.69
CA TYR A 1018 -21.88 -15.60 -58.55
C TYR A 1018 -21.65 -14.34 -57.69
N LYS A 1019 -21.11 -14.53 -56.49
CA LYS A 1019 -20.70 -13.42 -55.59
C LYS A 1019 -19.18 -13.41 -55.51
N MET A 1020 -18.53 -12.41 -56.10
CA MET A 1020 -17.15 -12.04 -55.76
C MET A 1020 -17.20 -10.94 -54.71
N VAL A 1021 -16.60 -11.19 -53.55
CA VAL A 1021 -16.51 -10.25 -52.44
C VAL A 1021 -15.04 -9.93 -52.25
N GLY A 1022 -14.62 -8.72 -52.57
CA GLY A 1022 -13.23 -8.29 -52.40
C GLY A 1022 -13.08 -7.31 -51.23
N VAL A 1023 -11.93 -7.41 -50.57
CA VAL A 1023 -11.53 -6.58 -49.43
C VAL A 1023 -10.27 -5.84 -49.83
N VAL A 1024 -10.24 -4.53 -49.60
CA VAL A 1024 -9.02 -3.73 -49.74
C VAL A 1024 -8.19 -3.90 -48.47
N GLU A 1025 -6.95 -4.35 -48.60
CA GLU A 1025 -5.95 -4.28 -47.54
C GLU A 1025 -4.85 -3.29 -47.95
N ASP A 1026 -4.53 -2.33 -47.08
CA ASP A 1026 -3.34 -1.48 -47.23
C ASP A 1026 -2.18 -2.09 -46.43
N THR A 1027 -1.70 -3.26 -46.87
CA THR A 1027 -0.57 -3.93 -46.24
C THR A 1027 0.64 -3.93 -47.18
N GLN A 1028 1.85 -3.70 -46.66
CA GLN A 1028 3.08 -3.84 -47.44
C GLN A 1028 3.37 -5.31 -47.73
N VAL A 1029 3.58 -5.69 -49.01
CA VAL A 1029 4.07 -7.05 -49.33
C VAL A 1029 5.56 -7.02 -49.59
N MET A 1030 6.27 -7.93 -48.93
CA MET A 1030 7.70 -8.16 -49.08
C MET A 1030 7.89 -9.53 -49.74
N SER A 1031 8.77 -9.64 -50.74
CA SER A 1031 9.17 -10.96 -51.24
C SER A 1031 10.30 -11.51 -50.37
N ASP A 1032 10.06 -12.64 -49.71
CA ASP A 1032 11.06 -13.37 -48.91
C ASP A 1032 11.15 -14.84 -49.33
N ALA A 1033 12.01 -15.62 -48.66
CA ALA A 1033 12.25 -17.02 -48.98
C ALA A 1033 11.00 -17.92 -48.92
N ASN A 1034 9.98 -17.50 -48.16
CA ASN A 1034 8.71 -18.22 -47.99
C ASN A 1034 7.56 -17.58 -48.78
N ASN A 1035 7.73 -16.37 -49.34
CA ASN A 1035 6.70 -15.62 -50.05
C ASN A 1035 7.22 -14.99 -51.35
N ASN A 1036 6.93 -15.65 -52.47
CA ASN A 1036 7.40 -15.25 -53.80
C ASN A 1036 6.35 -14.36 -54.49
N LEU A 1037 6.71 -13.12 -54.82
CA LEU A 1037 5.83 -12.20 -55.54
C LEU A 1037 6.07 -12.25 -57.04
N TYR A 1038 4.99 -12.15 -57.82
CA TYR A 1038 5.04 -12.18 -59.28
C TYR A 1038 4.28 -10.97 -59.82
N ALA A 1039 4.88 -10.22 -60.75
CA ALA A 1039 4.27 -9.09 -61.43
C ALA A 1039 4.12 -9.37 -62.92
N PHE A 1040 2.99 -8.99 -63.51
CA PHE A 1040 2.78 -9.14 -64.95
C PHE A 1040 3.67 -8.18 -65.74
N SER A 1041 4.53 -8.71 -66.62
CA SER A 1041 5.39 -7.89 -67.46
C SER A 1041 4.73 -7.59 -68.79
N LYS A 1042 4.38 -6.31 -68.99
CA LYS A 1042 3.75 -5.79 -70.21
C LYS A 1042 4.52 -6.13 -71.49
N SER A 1043 5.86 -6.15 -71.45
CA SER A 1043 6.69 -6.45 -72.63
C SER A 1043 6.81 -7.94 -72.93
N LYS A 1044 6.41 -8.81 -72.00
CA LYS A 1044 6.59 -10.27 -72.10
C LYS A 1044 5.30 -11.08 -72.00
N GLY A 1045 4.16 -10.43 -71.77
CA GLY A 1045 2.84 -11.08 -71.71
C GLY A 1045 2.72 -12.18 -70.64
N GLN A 1046 3.56 -12.16 -69.61
CA GLN A 1046 3.65 -13.23 -68.60
C GLN A 1046 3.95 -12.66 -67.21
N PHE A 1047 3.63 -13.44 -66.17
CA PHE A 1047 3.99 -13.14 -64.79
C PHE A 1047 5.47 -13.43 -64.52
N LEU A 1048 6.22 -12.41 -64.11
CA LEU A 1048 7.63 -12.51 -63.75
C LEU A 1048 7.80 -12.45 -62.24
N LYS A 1049 8.65 -13.33 -61.70
CA LYS A 1049 9.02 -13.30 -60.28
C LYS A 1049 9.76 -12.00 -59.96
N ILE A 1050 9.28 -11.24 -58.99
CA ILE A 1050 9.92 -10.02 -58.50
C ILE A 1050 11.22 -10.44 -57.78
N LYS A 1051 12.34 -9.83 -58.18
CA LYS A 1051 13.68 -10.19 -57.66
C LYS A 1051 13.75 -9.84 -56.17
N GLN A 1052 14.15 -10.79 -55.32
CA GLN A 1052 14.34 -10.58 -53.89
C GLN A 1052 15.48 -9.57 -53.68
N ALA A 1053 15.13 -8.36 -53.25
CA ALA A 1053 16.06 -7.37 -52.72
C ALA A 1053 15.44 -6.80 -51.44
N PRO A 1054 16.18 -6.71 -50.33
CA PRO A 1054 15.67 -6.12 -49.10
C PRO A 1054 15.27 -4.66 -49.36
N GLY A 1055 13.98 -4.34 -49.21
CA GLY A 1055 13.47 -2.97 -49.28
C GLY A 1055 12.52 -2.63 -50.44
N ASN A 1056 12.22 -3.55 -51.35
CA ASN A 1056 11.17 -3.30 -52.36
C ASN A 1056 9.78 -3.30 -51.70
N LYS A 1057 9.19 -2.11 -51.53
CA LYS A 1057 7.85 -1.89 -50.95
C LYS A 1057 6.92 -1.35 -52.03
N MET A 1058 5.78 -1.99 -52.25
CA MET A 1058 4.72 -1.49 -53.14
C MET A 1058 3.36 -1.62 -52.44
N PRO A 1059 2.54 -0.56 -52.37
CA PRO A 1059 1.14 -0.70 -51.98
C PRO A 1059 0.40 -1.48 -53.06
N TYR A 1060 -0.47 -2.38 -52.66
CA TYR A 1060 -1.19 -3.25 -53.59
C TYR A 1060 -2.64 -3.43 -53.17
N PHE A 1061 -3.49 -3.77 -54.13
CA PHE A 1061 -4.88 -4.11 -53.87
C PHE A 1061 -5.02 -5.63 -53.94
N SER A 1062 -5.33 -6.27 -52.80
CA SER A 1062 -5.77 -7.67 -52.76
C SER A 1062 -7.23 -7.75 -53.17
N ALA A 1063 -7.60 -8.78 -53.92
CA ALA A 1063 -8.96 -9.31 -53.94
C ALA A 1063 -8.93 -10.76 -53.46
N TYR A 1064 -9.91 -11.17 -52.65
CA TYR A 1064 -9.97 -12.50 -52.05
C TYR A 1064 -11.13 -13.31 -52.65
N LEU A 1065 -10.91 -14.60 -52.90
CA LEU A 1065 -11.94 -15.52 -53.36
C LEU A 1065 -12.28 -16.49 -52.21
N LYS A 1066 -13.50 -16.41 -51.68
CA LYS A 1066 -14.02 -17.42 -50.75
C LYS A 1066 -14.85 -18.44 -51.53
N LEU A 1067 -14.34 -19.67 -51.64
CA LEU A 1067 -15.11 -20.80 -52.18
C LEU A 1067 -15.94 -21.41 -51.06
N ASP A 1068 -17.18 -21.82 -51.35
CA ASP A 1068 -17.94 -22.67 -50.45
C ASP A 1068 -17.12 -23.94 -50.13
N SER A 1069 -17.11 -24.34 -48.87
CA SER A 1069 -16.56 -25.61 -48.36
C SER A 1069 -16.92 -26.84 -49.20
N ASN A 1070 -18.05 -26.81 -49.92
CA ASN A 1070 -18.49 -27.92 -50.77
C ASN A 1070 -17.94 -27.90 -52.21
N ASN A 1071 -17.23 -26.84 -52.64
CA ASN A 1071 -16.70 -26.69 -53.99
C ASN A 1071 -15.17 -26.51 -53.98
N GLN A 1072 -14.45 -27.61 -53.74
CA GLN A 1072 -13.02 -27.71 -54.03
C GLN A 1072 -12.82 -27.92 -55.55
N ALA A 1073 -12.93 -26.86 -56.34
CA ALA A 1073 -12.58 -26.93 -57.76
C ALA A 1073 -11.05 -27.09 -57.92
N LYS A 1074 -10.60 -28.11 -58.68
CA LYS A 1074 -9.18 -28.41 -58.94
C LYS A 1074 -8.45 -27.41 -59.87
N GLY A 1075 -8.94 -26.18 -59.97
CA GLY A 1075 -8.35 -25.11 -60.77
C GLY A 1075 -9.41 -24.13 -61.25
N PHE A 1076 -9.12 -22.84 -61.18
CA PHE A 1076 -9.91 -21.77 -61.80
C PHE A 1076 -9.04 -21.06 -62.85
N SER A 1077 -9.66 -20.49 -63.87
CA SER A 1077 -9.00 -19.61 -64.85
C SER A 1077 -9.76 -18.30 -64.95
N PHE A 1078 -9.04 -17.19 -65.15
CA PHE A 1078 -9.65 -15.90 -65.46
C PHE A 1078 -9.83 -15.81 -66.96
N ARG A 1079 -11.05 -15.51 -67.40
CA ARG A 1079 -11.34 -15.18 -68.79
C ARG A 1079 -11.48 -13.67 -68.91
N PHE A 1080 -10.57 -13.05 -69.64
CA PHE A 1080 -10.64 -11.65 -70.01
C PHE A 1080 -11.41 -11.59 -71.33
N ASP A 1081 -12.69 -11.22 -71.29
CA ASP A 1081 -13.48 -10.96 -72.50
C ASP A 1081 -13.32 -9.47 -72.83
N ASP A 1082 -12.45 -9.18 -73.79
CA ASP A 1082 -12.54 -7.96 -74.56
C ASP A 1082 -13.13 -8.39 -75.92
N ASP A 1083 -14.10 -7.64 -76.46
CA ASP A 1083 -14.72 -7.86 -77.78
C ASP A 1083 -13.72 -7.73 -78.97
N ASP A 1084 -12.41 -7.80 -78.72
CA ASP A 1084 -11.32 -7.73 -79.68
C ASP A 1084 -10.61 -9.11 -79.79
N PRO A 1085 -10.66 -9.78 -80.96
CA PRO A 1085 -10.03 -11.09 -81.15
C PRO A 1085 -8.48 -11.05 -81.16
N SER A 1086 -7.85 -9.90 -80.91
CA SER A 1086 -6.39 -9.74 -80.88
C SER A 1086 -5.76 -9.79 -79.47
N THR A 1087 -6.54 -9.92 -78.40
CA THR A 1087 -6.01 -10.00 -77.03
C THR A 1087 -5.69 -11.45 -76.66
N THR A 1088 -4.43 -11.74 -76.36
CA THR A 1088 -3.97 -13.07 -75.94
C THR A 1088 -4.48 -13.42 -74.55
N GLY A 1089 -5.43 -14.36 -74.46
CA GLY A 1089 -5.77 -15.02 -73.20
C GLY A 1089 -4.57 -15.77 -72.60
N ILE A 1090 -4.53 -15.90 -71.27
CA ILE A 1090 -3.52 -16.70 -70.57
C ILE A 1090 -3.84 -18.18 -70.81
N GLU A 1091 -3.12 -18.84 -71.73
CA GLU A 1091 -3.38 -20.25 -72.04
C GLU A 1091 -2.54 -21.26 -71.24
N ASN A 1092 -1.52 -20.85 -70.48
CA ASN A 1092 -0.77 -21.78 -69.60
C ASN A 1092 -0.05 -21.08 -68.43
N ILE A 1093 -0.10 -21.69 -67.23
CA ILE A 1093 0.91 -21.49 -66.17
C ILE A 1093 2.03 -22.50 -66.43
N GLY A 1094 2.81 -22.24 -67.48
CA GLY A 1094 3.96 -23.03 -67.85
C GLY A 1094 5.21 -22.42 -67.23
N ILE A 1095 5.93 -23.21 -66.44
CA ILE A 1095 7.35 -22.94 -66.16
C ILE A 1095 8.04 -23.06 -67.53
N ALA A 1096 8.35 -21.91 -68.12
CA ALA A 1096 9.04 -21.64 -69.39
C ALA A 1096 9.25 -22.82 -70.37
N GLU A 1097 8.64 -22.74 -71.57
CA GLU A 1097 9.31 -22.64 -72.90
C GLU A 1097 8.27 -22.72 -74.06
N GLU A 1098 8.53 -22.02 -75.17
CA GLU A 1098 7.61 -21.56 -76.25
C GLU A 1098 6.99 -22.63 -77.20
N THR A 1099 5.86 -22.32 -77.90
CA THR A 1099 5.58 -22.46 -79.38
C THR A 1099 4.07 -22.48 -79.75
N ASN A 1100 3.61 -21.73 -80.79
CA ASN A 1100 2.23 -21.78 -81.35
C ASN A 1100 2.16 -21.51 -82.89
N ASP A 1101 1.25 -22.20 -83.62
CA ASP A 1101 1.29 -22.55 -85.08
C ASP A 1101 0.93 -21.43 -86.07
N SER A 1102 0.76 -20.21 -85.57
CA SER A 1102 0.93 -19.00 -86.38
C SER A 1102 2.42 -18.71 -86.66
N ALA A 1103 3.28 -19.64 -86.26
CA ALA A 1103 4.72 -19.58 -86.30
C ALA A 1103 5.25 -19.27 -87.70
N PRO A 1104 6.34 -18.51 -87.82
CA PRO A 1104 6.97 -18.33 -89.11
C PRO A 1104 7.52 -19.66 -89.63
N TYR A 1105 7.50 -19.86 -90.94
CA TYR A 1105 8.28 -20.93 -91.55
C TYR A 1105 9.75 -20.51 -91.55
N TYR A 1106 10.64 -21.42 -91.16
CA TYR A 1106 12.08 -21.25 -91.26
C TYR A 1106 12.64 -22.29 -92.22
N ASN A 1107 13.57 -21.92 -93.09
CA ASN A 1107 14.32 -22.92 -93.84
C ASN A 1107 15.28 -23.69 -92.90
N LEU A 1108 15.91 -24.76 -93.39
CA LEU A 1108 16.79 -25.59 -92.56
C LEU A 1108 18.06 -24.86 -92.05
N ASN A 1109 18.34 -23.64 -92.53
CA ASN A 1109 19.42 -22.78 -92.04
C ASN A 1109 18.92 -21.74 -91.01
N GLY A 1110 17.67 -21.83 -90.56
CA GLY A 1110 17.11 -20.96 -89.51
C GLY A 1110 16.69 -19.57 -89.99
N MET A 1111 16.59 -19.32 -91.30
CA MET A 1111 16.08 -18.05 -91.83
C MET A 1111 14.58 -18.10 -92.08
N ARG A 1112 13.86 -17.06 -91.64
CA ARG A 1112 12.40 -16.91 -91.78
C ARG A 1112 11.97 -16.71 -93.24
N VAL A 1113 10.88 -17.35 -93.64
CA VAL A 1113 10.27 -17.31 -94.98
C VAL A 1113 8.79 -16.98 -94.86
N ASN A 1114 8.34 -15.91 -95.52
CA ASN A 1114 6.99 -15.38 -95.35
C ASN A 1114 5.95 -15.94 -96.34
N ASN A 1115 6.37 -16.51 -97.48
CA ASN A 1115 5.49 -17.18 -98.46
C ASN A 1115 6.16 -18.47 -98.98
N PRO A 1116 6.14 -19.56 -98.20
CA PRO A 1116 6.76 -20.83 -98.59
C PRO A 1116 6.00 -21.47 -99.76
N ALA A 1117 6.64 -21.60 -100.92
CA ALA A 1117 5.99 -22.08 -102.14
C ALA A 1117 6.13 -23.60 -102.34
N LYS A 1118 7.34 -24.18 -102.12
CA LYS A 1118 7.60 -25.62 -102.19
C LYS A 1118 8.93 -25.98 -101.53
N GLY A 1119 8.93 -26.90 -100.58
CA GLY A 1119 10.14 -27.30 -99.85
C GLY A 1119 9.88 -27.73 -98.41
N VAL A 1120 10.97 -28.04 -97.68
CA VAL A 1120 10.89 -28.44 -96.27
C VAL A 1120 11.29 -27.29 -95.36
N TYR A 1121 10.44 -27.02 -94.38
CA TYR A 1121 10.56 -25.90 -93.46
C TYR A 1121 10.34 -26.35 -92.02
N ILE A 1122 10.79 -25.56 -91.06
CA ILE A 1122 10.46 -25.69 -89.65
C ILE A 1122 9.35 -24.68 -89.36
N HIS A 1123 8.21 -25.19 -88.93
CA HIS A 1123 7.06 -24.41 -88.50
C HIS A 1123 6.61 -25.04 -87.20
N ASN A 1124 6.57 -24.23 -86.14
CA ASN A 1124 6.14 -24.68 -84.83
C ASN A 1124 6.97 -25.82 -84.21
N GLY A 1125 8.28 -25.77 -84.41
CA GLY A 1125 9.19 -26.82 -83.93
C GLY A 1125 9.01 -28.17 -84.63
N LYS A 1126 8.17 -28.26 -85.67
CA LYS A 1126 7.98 -29.47 -86.49
C LYS A 1126 8.47 -29.23 -87.91
N LYS A 1127 9.01 -30.29 -88.51
CA LYS A 1127 9.41 -30.30 -89.93
C LYS A 1127 8.14 -30.42 -90.78
N VAL A 1128 7.82 -29.37 -91.54
CA VAL A 1128 6.61 -29.28 -92.37
C VAL A 1128 7.04 -29.21 -93.84
N ILE A 1129 6.41 -30.02 -94.68
CA ILE A 1129 6.69 -30.05 -96.12
C ILE A 1129 5.54 -29.36 -96.84
N ILE A 1130 5.84 -28.28 -97.54
CA ILE A 1130 4.90 -27.63 -98.43
C ILE A 1130 5.13 -28.20 -99.83
N LYS A 1131 4.10 -28.86 -100.37
CA LYS A 1131 4.15 -29.61 -101.63
C LYS A 1131 3.83 -28.76 -102.83
#